data_AF-A0A368NGG7-F1
#
_entry.id   AF-A0A368NGG7-F1
#
_cell.length_a   1.000
_cell.length_b   1.000
_cell.length_c   1.000
_cell.angle_alpha   90.00
_cell.angle_beta   90.00
_cell.angle_gamma   90.00
#
_symmetry.space_group_name_H-M   'P 1'
#
loop_
_entity.id
_entity.type
_entity.pdbx_description
1 polymer ?
#
loop_
_entity_poly.entity_id
_entity_poly.type
_entity_poly.pdbx_seq_one_letter_code
_entity_poly.pdbx_strand_id
1 'polypeptide(L)'
;MDKPLSLDDIRKEITELDTTVLKLLSRRRELSLDVARSKIEATRPVRDQTREEALLVTLIKQGRELDLDAHYVTQIYHTIIEDSVLTQQAMLQQLANPENRKPVYRVAFLGDKGSYSYLAMRKYFSRTCDDLVERGCTSFSQIINEVESGTADYAMLPIENTSSGGITQVYDVLQHTTCSIVGEMTLPVEHCLLTAVPSSESQINTIYAHFQPAQQCSEYLDSLTGIKIESCDASSAAFLKVSELKDPHVAAIGSADGGELYGLTPIKTGLANQKENFSRFIVIARKPVQVAEQIPAKTTLIMSVEQKPGSLVEALLVMREHGLNMCKLESRPIQGNPWEELFYIDVEGNLQSSHMQSALEALTRITRYLKVLGCYPSEEVSPTHVPLDKLPLPNNTATSASKTESAAASAHSLVARNGHPDTEIRVRHTVIGSDQFITIAGPGIIESQEQLNACAQQAKECGAAILRGALYPPQINQDGNLPNEQQSLQYLREAGLRFDLPFITEVHHPEQVTETARQADLLQIGARNMQNIELLQEVGRTHRPIILKRGLMASLDELLQAAEVIMAQGNRQVILCERGIRTFEGASRQTLDLGAIPALKSMTHLPVIVDPTHAISHINQLAPLVYAAKAAGANGIILDIHPQPAAALSDGETLDFDGFAEIMSELRQR
;
A
#
# COMPACT_ATOMS: atom_id res chain seq x y z
N MET A 1 43.66 -13.68 23.21
CA MET A 1 43.22 -14.47 22.04
C MET A 1 42.29 -15.54 22.57
N ASP A 2 41.00 -15.22 22.63
CA ASP A 2 40.00 -16.23 22.98
C ASP A 2 39.89 -17.24 21.86
N LYS A 3 39.82 -18.52 22.22
CA LYS A 3 39.54 -19.60 21.27
C LYS A 3 38.20 -19.29 20.59
N PRO A 4 38.10 -19.37 19.26
CA PRO A 4 36.80 -19.26 18.60
C PRO A 4 35.88 -20.35 19.17
N LEU A 5 34.69 -19.94 19.63
CA LEU A 5 33.65 -20.84 20.14
C LEU A 5 33.35 -21.93 19.10
N SER A 6 33.10 -23.16 19.56
CA SER A 6 32.67 -24.22 18.64
C SER A 6 31.26 -23.91 18.12
N LEU A 7 30.92 -24.41 16.93
CA LEU A 7 29.59 -24.22 16.33
C LEU A 7 28.46 -24.63 17.29
N ASP A 8 28.65 -25.71 18.04
CA ASP A 8 27.66 -26.23 18.97
C ASP A 8 27.51 -25.34 20.21
N ASP A 9 28.61 -24.75 20.70
CA ASP A 9 28.58 -23.79 21.80
C ASP A 9 27.87 -22.50 21.39
N ILE A 10 28.16 -21.98 20.18
CA ILE A 10 27.47 -20.80 19.62
C ILE A 10 25.96 -21.05 19.51
N ARG A 11 25.55 -22.20 18.98
CA ARG A 11 24.13 -22.57 18.86
C ARG A 11 23.44 -22.68 20.22
N LYS A 12 24.15 -23.16 21.22
CA LYS A 12 23.63 -23.25 22.59
C LYS A 12 23.43 -21.86 23.19
N GLU A 13 24.40 -20.96 23.05
CA GLU A 13 24.26 -19.57 23.48
C GLU A 13 23.09 -18.86 22.78
N ILE A 14 22.92 -19.06 21.47
CA ILE A 14 21.76 -18.55 20.71
C ILE A 14 20.44 -19.09 21.29
N THR A 15 20.36 -20.40 21.57
CA THR A 15 19.14 -21.01 22.14
C THR A 15 18.80 -20.46 23.52
N GLU A 16 19.81 -20.18 24.35
CA GLU A 16 19.64 -19.57 25.67
C GLU A 16 19.16 -18.10 25.56
N LEU A 17 19.68 -17.35 24.58
CA LEU A 17 19.21 -16.00 24.25
C LEU A 17 17.76 -16.02 23.75
N ASP A 18 17.40 -16.91 22.84
CA ASP A 18 16.03 -17.06 22.31
C ASP A 18 15.03 -17.33 23.44
N THR A 19 15.40 -18.20 24.38
CA THR A 19 14.59 -18.49 25.57
C THR A 19 14.38 -17.24 26.43
N THR A 20 15.39 -16.38 26.52
CA THR A 20 15.32 -15.11 27.25
C THR A 20 14.42 -14.11 26.54
N VAL A 21 14.51 -14.01 25.21
CA VAL A 21 13.62 -13.16 24.39
C VAL A 21 12.16 -13.57 24.60
N LEU A 22 11.86 -14.88 24.57
CA LEU A 22 10.51 -15.38 24.82
C LEU A 22 9.96 -14.98 26.19
N LYS A 23 10.78 -15.07 27.25
CA LYS A 23 10.40 -14.63 28.60
C LYS A 23 10.14 -13.11 28.66
N LEU A 24 10.97 -12.30 28.00
CA LEU A 24 10.80 -10.84 27.94
C LEU A 24 9.54 -10.45 27.17
N LEU A 25 9.25 -11.11 26.05
CA LEU A 25 8.02 -10.90 25.27
C LEU A 25 6.77 -11.27 26.09
N SER A 26 6.80 -12.41 26.79
CA SER A 26 5.71 -12.82 27.69
C SER A 26 5.49 -11.78 28.79
N ARG A 27 6.54 -11.33 29.47
CA ARG A 27 6.42 -10.30 30.52
C ARG A 27 5.91 -8.96 29.97
N ARG A 28 6.34 -8.57 28.77
CA ARG A 28 5.85 -7.38 28.09
C ARG A 28 4.35 -7.49 27.79
N ARG A 29 3.87 -8.66 27.35
CA ARG A 29 2.45 -8.90 27.10
C ARG A 29 1.60 -8.74 28.37
N GLU A 30 2.09 -9.22 29.53
CA GLU A 30 1.44 -8.98 30.82
C GLU A 30 1.33 -7.48 31.13
N LEU A 31 2.41 -6.72 30.96
CA LEU A 31 2.41 -5.27 31.17
C LEU A 31 1.47 -4.54 30.19
N SER A 32 1.38 -5.00 28.94
CA SER A 32 0.43 -4.47 27.95
C SER A 32 -1.03 -4.66 28.41
N LEU A 33 -1.36 -5.77 29.05
CA LEU A 33 -2.70 -6.00 29.63
C LEU A 33 -2.97 -5.08 30.82
N ASP A 34 -1.97 -4.84 31.67
CA ASP A 34 -2.09 -3.89 32.79
C ASP A 34 -2.26 -2.44 32.29
N VAL A 35 -1.59 -2.07 31.19
CA VAL A 35 -1.82 -0.79 30.50
C VAL A 35 -3.26 -0.69 30.00
N ALA A 36 -3.83 -1.74 29.40
CA ALA A 36 -5.24 -1.74 29.00
C ALA A 36 -6.17 -1.55 30.21
N ARG A 37 -5.93 -2.23 31.33
CA ARG A 37 -6.70 -2.05 32.58
C ARG A 37 -6.69 -0.58 33.05
N SER A 38 -5.52 0.05 33.06
CA SER A 38 -5.40 1.47 33.43
C SER A 38 -6.08 2.42 32.42
N LYS A 39 -6.02 2.10 31.11
CA LYS A 39 -6.67 2.90 30.07
C LYS A 39 -8.20 2.82 30.12
N ILE A 40 -8.75 1.69 30.57
CA ILE A 40 -10.19 1.52 30.82
C ILE A 40 -10.66 2.54 31.86
N GLU A 41 -9.97 2.61 33.01
CA GLU A 41 -10.30 3.54 34.09
C GLU A 41 -10.19 5.01 33.67
N ALA A 42 -9.23 5.32 32.79
CA ALA A 42 -8.97 6.68 32.30
C ALA A 42 -9.72 7.05 31.00
N THR A 43 -10.54 6.14 30.44
CA THR A 43 -11.28 6.31 29.17
C THR A 43 -10.40 6.79 28.00
N ARG A 44 -9.17 6.26 27.89
CA ARG A 44 -8.22 6.62 26.81
C ARG A 44 -8.22 5.61 25.67
N PRO A 45 -7.92 6.02 24.42
CA PRO A 45 -7.84 5.10 23.29
C PRO A 45 -6.74 4.03 23.52
N VAL A 46 -7.01 2.82 23.03
CA VAL A 46 -6.07 1.69 23.13
C VAL A 46 -4.76 2.02 22.43
N ARG A 47 -4.86 2.65 21.27
CA ARG A 47 -3.72 3.01 20.46
C ARG A 47 -3.35 4.47 20.65
N ASP A 48 -2.05 4.75 20.77
CA ASP A 48 -1.50 6.09 20.94
C ASP A 48 -0.33 6.24 19.96
N GLN A 49 -0.65 6.73 18.76
CA GLN A 49 0.31 6.82 17.66
C GLN A 49 1.48 7.74 18.02
N THR A 50 1.23 8.88 18.68
CA THR A 50 2.28 9.81 19.08
C THR A 50 3.28 9.18 20.05
N ARG A 51 2.78 8.37 20.99
CA ARG A 51 3.65 7.63 21.93
C ARG A 51 4.40 6.49 21.25
N GLU A 52 3.74 5.73 20.37
CA GLU A 52 4.36 4.64 19.59
C GLU A 52 5.50 5.18 18.73
N GLU A 53 5.27 6.31 18.08
CA GLU A 53 6.25 7.02 17.27
C GLU A 53 7.48 7.45 18.10
N ALA A 54 7.26 8.10 19.24
CA ALA A 54 8.34 8.52 20.15
C ALA A 54 9.14 7.32 20.70
N LEU A 55 8.46 6.19 20.96
CA LEU A 55 9.09 4.95 21.38
C LEU A 55 9.99 4.39 20.27
N LEU A 56 9.49 4.31 19.03
CA LEU A 56 10.26 3.81 17.89
C LEU A 56 11.51 4.67 17.62
N VAL A 57 11.38 6.00 17.65
CA VAL A 57 12.53 6.92 17.54
C VAL A 57 13.58 6.62 18.60
N THR A 58 13.16 6.40 19.85
CA THR A 58 14.05 6.08 20.97
C THR A 58 14.76 4.74 20.77
N LEU A 59 14.02 3.72 20.31
CA LEU A 59 14.54 2.38 20.08
C LEU A 59 15.49 2.33 18.88
N ILE A 60 15.20 3.04 17.80
CA ILE A 60 16.11 3.17 16.65
C ILE A 60 17.44 3.81 17.10
N LYS A 61 17.39 4.84 17.95
CA LYS A 61 18.59 5.47 18.50
C LYS A 61 19.43 4.48 19.32
N GLN A 62 18.79 3.75 20.24
CA GLN A 62 19.48 2.75 21.06
C GLN A 62 20.01 1.58 20.22
N GLY A 63 19.26 1.15 19.19
CA GLY A 63 19.68 0.11 18.26
C GLY A 63 20.95 0.50 17.49
N ARG A 64 21.05 1.75 17.03
CA ARG A 64 22.26 2.27 16.37
C ARG A 64 23.49 2.24 17.28
N GLU A 65 23.33 2.53 18.57
CA GLU A 65 24.43 2.43 19.56
C GLU A 65 24.91 0.97 19.76
N LEU A 66 24.10 -0.01 19.34
CA LEU A 66 24.36 -1.45 19.41
C LEU A 66 24.67 -2.08 18.05
N ASP A 67 24.94 -1.27 17.02
CA ASP A 67 25.24 -1.71 15.64
C ASP A 67 24.08 -2.49 14.97
N LEU A 68 22.84 -2.20 15.38
CA LEU A 68 21.63 -2.71 14.75
C LEU A 68 21.09 -1.72 13.71
N ASP A 69 20.77 -2.26 12.54
CA ASP A 69 20.11 -1.53 11.47
C ASP A 69 18.75 -0.96 11.91
N ALA A 70 18.47 0.29 11.52
CA ALA A 70 17.26 1.00 11.93
C ALA A 70 15.98 0.34 11.37
N HIS A 71 16.04 -0.20 10.15
CA HIS A 71 14.91 -0.88 9.53
C HIS A 71 14.60 -2.19 10.26
N TYR A 72 15.62 -2.97 10.60
CA TYR A 72 15.50 -4.20 11.39
C TYR A 72 14.83 -3.95 12.75
N VAL A 73 15.28 -2.93 13.49
CA VAL A 73 14.66 -2.54 14.78
C VAL A 73 13.20 -2.14 14.58
N THR A 74 12.91 -1.35 13.55
CA THR A 74 11.55 -0.89 13.25
C THR A 74 10.62 -2.07 12.98
N GLN A 75 11.03 -3.04 12.15
CA GLN A 75 10.22 -4.23 11.82
C GLN A 75 9.87 -5.07 13.05
N ILE A 76 10.85 -5.36 13.91
CA ILE A 76 10.64 -6.16 15.12
C ILE A 76 9.66 -5.45 16.06
N TYR A 77 9.89 -4.17 16.33
CA TYR A 77 9.07 -3.45 17.29
C TYR A 77 7.68 -3.10 16.75
N HIS A 78 7.51 -2.95 15.43
CA HIS A 78 6.17 -2.89 14.82
C HIS A 78 5.36 -4.14 15.15
N THR A 79 5.92 -5.33 14.89
CA THR A 79 5.26 -6.61 15.18
C THR A 79 4.91 -6.73 16.67
N ILE A 80 5.81 -6.32 17.56
CA ILE A 80 5.61 -6.37 19.02
C ILE A 80 4.53 -5.37 19.49
N ILE A 81 4.49 -4.17 18.90
CA ILE A 81 3.46 -3.16 19.21
C ILE A 81 2.09 -3.63 18.70
N GLU A 82 2.05 -4.16 17.49
CA GLU A 82 0.83 -4.72 16.88
C GLU A 82 0.23 -5.83 17.75
N ASP A 83 1.04 -6.81 18.18
CA ASP A 83 0.61 -7.87 19.11
C ASP A 83 0.00 -7.29 20.40
N SER A 84 0.57 -6.20 20.91
CA SER A 84 0.06 -5.54 22.12
C SER A 84 -1.26 -4.83 21.88
N VAL A 85 -1.40 -4.10 20.76
CA VAL A 85 -2.65 -3.42 20.41
C VAL A 85 -3.77 -4.45 20.23
N LEU A 86 -3.52 -5.51 19.45
CA LEU A 86 -4.49 -6.58 19.21
C LEU A 86 -4.90 -7.29 20.52
N THR A 87 -3.93 -7.58 21.39
CA THR A 87 -4.19 -8.21 22.70
C THR A 87 -5.06 -7.31 23.59
N GLN A 88 -4.77 -6.01 23.63
CA GLN A 88 -5.54 -5.03 24.41
C GLN A 88 -6.96 -4.84 23.86
N GLN A 89 -7.11 -4.78 22.53
CA GLN A 89 -8.42 -4.73 21.87
C GLN A 89 -9.25 -5.98 22.19
N ALA A 90 -8.64 -7.17 22.10
CA ALA A 90 -9.33 -8.43 22.42
C ALA A 90 -9.85 -8.45 23.87
N MET A 91 -9.06 -7.96 24.84
CA MET A 91 -9.48 -7.85 26.23
C MET A 91 -10.68 -6.91 26.41
N LEU A 92 -10.64 -5.72 25.81
CA LEU A 92 -11.75 -4.76 25.88
C LEU A 92 -13.04 -5.30 25.26
N GLN A 93 -12.93 -5.98 24.13
CA GLN A 93 -14.09 -6.58 23.48
C GLN A 93 -14.70 -7.71 24.31
N GLN A 94 -13.88 -8.49 25.02
CA GLN A 94 -14.38 -9.49 25.96
C GLN A 94 -15.15 -8.83 27.13
N LEU A 95 -14.67 -7.70 27.65
CA LEU A 95 -15.35 -6.97 28.72
C LEU A 95 -16.66 -6.33 28.24
N ALA A 96 -16.71 -5.83 27.01
CA ALA A 96 -17.91 -5.28 26.41
C ALA A 96 -18.97 -6.35 26.08
N ASN A 97 -18.56 -7.61 25.89
CA ASN A 97 -19.44 -8.70 25.47
C ASN A 97 -19.26 -9.97 26.33
N PRO A 98 -19.52 -9.93 27.65
CA PRO A 98 -19.22 -11.03 28.58
C PRO A 98 -20.02 -12.31 28.29
N GLU A 99 -21.22 -12.20 27.70
CA GLU A 99 -22.09 -13.34 27.37
C GLU A 99 -21.68 -14.08 26.08
N ASN A 100 -20.77 -13.54 25.26
CA ASN A 100 -20.41 -14.14 23.98
C ASN A 100 -19.38 -15.28 24.10
N ARG A 101 -18.83 -15.54 25.29
CA ARG A 101 -17.82 -16.58 25.47
C ARG A 101 -18.47 -17.96 25.52
N LYS A 102 -18.39 -18.70 24.41
CA LYS A 102 -18.74 -20.14 24.37
C LYS A 102 -17.46 -20.99 24.34
N PRO A 103 -17.47 -22.17 24.98
CA PRO A 103 -16.35 -23.10 24.89
C PRO A 103 -16.18 -23.66 23.47
N VAL A 104 -17.27 -23.70 22.69
CA VAL A 104 -17.28 -24.22 21.32
C VAL A 104 -18.01 -23.24 20.40
N TYR A 105 -17.39 -22.86 19.28
CA TYR A 105 -18.06 -22.10 18.21
C TYR A 105 -18.36 -22.97 17.01
N ARG A 106 -19.59 -22.87 16.48
CA ARG A 106 -19.97 -23.46 15.19
C ARG A 106 -19.90 -22.40 14.10
N VAL A 107 -19.05 -22.59 13.10
CA VAL A 107 -18.80 -21.56 12.07
C VAL A 107 -19.11 -22.10 10.69
N ALA A 108 -20.05 -21.45 10.00
CA ALA A 108 -20.40 -21.74 8.62
C ALA A 108 -19.49 -20.97 7.62
N PHE A 109 -19.07 -21.61 6.54
CA PHE A 109 -18.23 -20.98 5.51
C PHE A 109 -18.51 -21.61 4.13
N LEU A 110 -18.10 -20.91 3.06
CA LEU A 110 -18.29 -21.41 1.70
C LEU A 110 -17.22 -22.45 1.34
N GLY A 111 -17.65 -23.61 0.85
CA GLY A 111 -16.81 -24.68 0.36
C GLY A 111 -16.37 -25.66 1.45
N ASP A 112 -15.36 -26.46 1.12
CA ASP A 112 -14.81 -27.49 2.00
C ASP A 112 -13.51 -27.04 2.69
N LYS A 113 -12.92 -27.95 3.48
CA LYS A 113 -11.61 -27.75 4.11
C LYS A 113 -10.55 -27.41 3.05
N GLY A 114 -9.65 -26.50 3.39
CA GLY A 114 -8.61 -26.00 2.48
C GLY A 114 -9.06 -24.92 1.49
N SER A 115 -10.34 -24.53 1.47
CA SER A 115 -10.77 -23.30 0.81
C SER A 115 -10.22 -22.06 1.55
N TYR A 116 -10.11 -20.92 0.85
CA TYR A 116 -9.71 -19.66 1.48
C TYR A 116 -10.66 -19.24 2.61
N SER A 117 -11.97 -19.48 2.47
CA SER A 117 -12.95 -19.22 3.53
C SER A 117 -12.70 -20.06 4.78
N TYR A 118 -12.31 -21.31 4.61
CA TYR A 118 -11.91 -22.20 5.71
C TYR A 118 -10.63 -21.69 6.41
N LEU A 119 -9.61 -21.32 5.64
CA LEU A 119 -8.35 -20.80 6.18
C LEU A 119 -8.55 -19.49 6.95
N ALA A 120 -9.33 -18.56 6.38
CA ALA A 120 -9.71 -17.31 7.04
C ALA A 120 -10.45 -17.58 8.36
N MET A 121 -11.45 -18.47 8.34
CA MET A 121 -12.19 -18.88 9.53
C MET A 121 -11.24 -19.42 10.62
N ARG A 122 -10.36 -20.38 10.28
CA ARG A 122 -9.43 -20.95 11.27
C ARG A 122 -8.50 -19.90 11.85
N LYS A 123 -7.96 -19.02 11.00
CA LYS A 123 -7.06 -17.95 11.42
C LYS A 123 -7.76 -16.98 12.36
N TYR A 124 -8.98 -16.55 12.03
CA TYR A 124 -9.75 -15.59 12.84
C TYR A 124 -10.09 -16.15 14.24
N PHE A 125 -10.59 -17.39 14.31
CA PHE A 125 -11.03 -17.97 15.57
C PHE A 125 -9.91 -18.61 16.42
N SER A 126 -8.71 -18.82 15.86
CA SER A 126 -7.54 -19.35 16.60
C SER A 126 -7.17 -18.56 17.86
N ARG A 127 -7.56 -17.28 17.91
CA ARG A 127 -7.25 -16.35 19.02
C ARG A 127 -8.33 -16.30 20.11
N THR A 128 -9.54 -16.76 19.80
CA THR A 128 -10.75 -16.47 20.61
C THR A 128 -11.50 -17.71 21.08
N CYS A 129 -11.14 -18.91 20.59
CA CYS A 129 -11.83 -20.15 20.92
C CYS A 129 -10.87 -21.32 21.09
N ASP A 130 -11.17 -22.18 22.06
CA ASP A 130 -10.42 -23.41 22.32
C ASP A 130 -10.88 -24.55 21.36
N ASP A 131 -12.18 -24.61 21.01
CA ASP A 131 -12.75 -25.65 20.15
C ASP A 131 -13.69 -25.09 19.06
N LEU A 132 -13.48 -25.52 17.82
CA LEU A 132 -14.25 -25.03 16.67
C LEU A 132 -14.91 -26.16 15.87
N VAL A 133 -16.21 -26.01 15.61
CA VAL A 133 -17.01 -26.91 14.78
C VAL A 133 -17.21 -26.28 13.41
N GLU A 134 -16.58 -26.89 12.42
CA GLU A 134 -16.49 -26.41 11.04
C GLU A 134 -17.74 -26.84 10.26
N ARG A 135 -18.41 -25.91 9.56
CA ARG A 135 -19.58 -26.20 8.73
C ARG A 135 -19.41 -25.68 7.30
N GLY A 136 -18.93 -26.54 6.41
CA GLY A 136 -18.85 -26.25 4.98
C GLY A 136 -20.25 -26.18 4.35
N CYS A 137 -20.50 -25.12 3.58
CA CYS A 137 -21.75 -24.88 2.87
C CYS A 137 -21.50 -24.71 1.38
N THR A 138 -22.51 -24.99 0.55
CA THR A 138 -22.37 -24.94 -0.91
C THR A 138 -22.78 -23.59 -1.51
N SER A 139 -23.48 -22.73 -0.74
CA SER A 139 -23.91 -21.40 -1.19
C SER A 139 -23.94 -20.38 -0.06
N PHE A 140 -23.81 -19.10 -0.39
CA PHE A 140 -23.90 -18.00 0.57
C PHE A 140 -25.27 -17.93 1.28
N SER A 141 -26.36 -18.22 0.56
CA SER A 141 -27.70 -18.28 1.16
C SER A 141 -27.81 -19.38 2.22
N GLN A 142 -27.20 -20.55 1.98
CA GLN A 142 -27.16 -21.63 2.98
C GLN A 142 -26.40 -21.19 4.24
N ILE A 143 -25.25 -20.52 4.07
CA ILE A 143 -24.43 -20.03 5.18
C ILE A 143 -25.24 -19.12 6.10
N ILE A 144 -25.93 -18.14 5.52
CA ILE A 144 -26.74 -17.20 6.30
C ILE A 144 -27.92 -17.91 6.98
N ASN A 145 -28.61 -18.83 6.28
CA ASN A 145 -29.69 -19.62 6.87
C ASN A 145 -29.21 -20.47 8.07
N GLU A 146 -27.99 -21.03 8.03
CA GLU A 146 -27.43 -21.77 9.16
C GLU A 146 -27.21 -20.87 10.39
N VAL A 147 -26.77 -19.63 10.18
CA VAL A 147 -26.60 -18.66 11.27
C VAL A 147 -27.96 -18.20 11.81
N GLU A 148 -28.90 -17.83 10.94
CA GLU A 148 -30.24 -17.37 11.33
C GLU A 148 -31.03 -18.44 12.11
N SER A 149 -30.96 -19.70 11.66
CA SER A 149 -31.56 -20.84 12.38
C SER A 149 -30.86 -21.19 13.69
N GLY A 150 -29.63 -20.70 13.91
CA GLY A 150 -28.80 -21.02 15.08
C GLY A 150 -28.09 -22.37 15.00
N THR A 151 -28.08 -22.98 13.83
CA THR A 151 -27.30 -24.18 13.51
C THR A 151 -25.81 -23.86 13.57
N ALA A 152 -25.42 -22.69 13.06
CA ALA A 152 -24.12 -22.06 13.24
C ALA A 152 -24.24 -20.86 14.19
N ASP A 153 -23.17 -20.56 14.92
CA ASP A 153 -23.07 -19.36 15.76
C ASP A 153 -22.54 -18.17 14.96
N TYR A 154 -21.61 -18.44 14.03
CA TYR A 154 -20.99 -17.45 13.16
C TYR A 154 -20.94 -17.92 11.71
N ALA A 155 -20.79 -16.98 10.78
CA ALA A 155 -20.43 -17.27 9.40
C ALA A 155 -19.21 -16.46 8.95
N MET A 156 -18.38 -17.06 8.10
CA MET A 156 -17.26 -16.40 7.44
C MET A 156 -17.58 -16.22 5.95
N LEU A 157 -17.67 -14.97 5.49
CA LEU A 157 -18.03 -14.63 4.11
C LEU A 157 -16.95 -13.78 3.45
N PRO A 158 -16.43 -14.15 2.28
CA PRO A 158 -15.56 -13.27 1.49
C PRO A 158 -16.42 -12.16 0.84
N ILE A 159 -16.09 -10.90 1.09
CA ILE A 159 -16.86 -9.76 0.57
C ILE A 159 -16.19 -9.10 -0.65
N GLU A 160 -14.87 -9.17 -0.74
CA GLU A 160 -14.08 -8.49 -1.76
C GLU A 160 -12.71 -9.15 -1.93
N ASN A 161 -12.18 -9.08 -3.14
CA ASN A 161 -10.81 -9.48 -3.47
C ASN A 161 -10.14 -8.40 -4.32
N THR A 162 -8.89 -8.05 -4.03
CA THR A 162 -8.20 -6.93 -4.71
C THR A 162 -7.98 -7.18 -6.20
N SER A 163 -7.96 -8.43 -6.65
CA SER A 163 -7.81 -8.79 -8.06
C SER A 163 -9.14 -8.92 -8.81
N SER A 164 -10.21 -9.36 -8.14
CA SER A 164 -11.50 -9.68 -8.79
C SER A 164 -12.69 -8.81 -8.36
N GLY A 165 -12.47 -7.86 -7.44
CA GLY A 165 -13.48 -6.90 -6.97
C GLY A 165 -14.44 -7.47 -5.92
N GLY A 166 -15.59 -6.81 -5.77
CA GLY A 166 -16.64 -7.17 -4.82
C GLY A 166 -17.36 -8.48 -5.19
N ILE A 167 -17.62 -9.33 -4.19
CA ILE A 167 -18.34 -10.60 -4.39
C ILE A 167 -19.84 -10.33 -4.32
N THR A 168 -20.39 -10.02 -5.48
CA THR A 168 -21.80 -9.67 -5.72
C THR A 168 -22.81 -10.51 -4.90
N GLN A 169 -22.68 -11.83 -4.92
CA GLN A 169 -23.63 -12.73 -4.26
C GLN A 169 -23.67 -12.54 -2.74
N VAL A 170 -22.58 -12.10 -2.11
CA VAL A 170 -22.55 -11.83 -0.67
C VAL A 170 -23.35 -10.58 -0.34
N TYR A 171 -23.23 -9.50 -1.13
CA TYR A 171 -24.06 -8.31 -0.96
C TYR A 171 -25.55 -8.64 -1.07
N ASP A 172 -25.93 -9.43 -2.08
CA ASP A 172 -27.33 -9.80 -2.30
C ASP A 172 -27.92 -10.56 -1.09
N VAL A 173 -27.14 -11.44 -0.42
CA VAL A 173 -27.62 -12.14 0.79
C VAL A 173 -27.62 -11.21 2.01
N LEU A 174 -26.66 -10.29 2.14
CA LEU A 174 -26.62 -9.30 3.24
C LEU A 174 -27.80 -8.33 3.21
N GLN A 175 -28.38 -8.07 2.03
CA GLN A 175 -29.59 -7.26 1.91
C GLN A 175 -30.74 -7.79 2.77
N HIS A 176 -30.94 -9.11 2.74
CA HIS A 176 -32.11 -9.78 3.28
C HIS A 176 -31.90 -10.38 4.67
N THR A 177 -30.65 -10.50 5.12
CA THR A 177 -30.37 -11.12 6.43
C THR A 177 -30.83 -10.28 7.61
N THR A 178 -31.20 -10.97 8.69
CA THR A 178 -31.41 -10.42 10.03
C THR A 178 -30.16 -10.41 10.89
N CYS A 179 -29.08 -11.02 10.40
CA CYS A 179 -27.80 -11.08 11.10
C CYS A 179 -27.04 -9.76 11.05
N SER A 180 -26.01 -9.66 11.88
CA SER A 180 -25.10 -8.52 11.94
C SER A 180 -23.67 -8.90 11.63
N ILE A 181 -22.92 -7.97 11.03
CA ILE A 181 -21.48 -8.07 10.88
C ILE A 181 -20.84 -7.77 12.24
N VAL A 182 -19.98 -8.67 12.70
CA VAL A 182 -19.37 -8.66 14.03
C VAL A 182 -17.85 -8.65 14.01
N GLY A 183 -17.24 -8.77 12.82
CA GLY A 183 -15.81 -8.73 12.63
C GLY A 183 -15.45 -8.72 11.15
N GLU A 184 -14.17 -8.46 10.87
CA GLU A 184 -13.58 -8.58 9.55
C GLU A 184 -12.19 -9.22 9.63
N MET A 185 -11.69 -9.70 8.50
CA MET A 185 -10.35 -10.24 8.36
C MET A 185 -9.88 -10.04 6.92
N THR A 186 -8.61 -9.69 6.75
CA THR A 186 -7.96 -9.70 5.43
C THR A 186 -6.94 -10.84 5.38
N LEU A 187 -7.00 -11.66 4.34
CA LEU A 187 -6.07 -12.77 4.11
C LEU A 187 -5.34 -12.57 2.77
N PRO A 188 -4.00 -12.63 2.73
CA PRO A 188 -3.27 -12.65 1.47
C PRO A 188 -3.60 -13.92 0.70
N VAL A 189 -3.81 -13.77 -0.61
CA VAL A 189 -4.11 -14.86 -1.55
C VAL A 189 -2.84 -15.17 -2.32
N GLU A 190 -2.19 -16.27 -1.94
CA GLU A 190 -1.02 -16.79 -2.65
C GLU A 190 -1.36 -18.13 -3.29
N HIS A 191 -1.19 -18.20 -4.61
CA HIS A 191 -1.37 -19.45 -5.35
C HIS A 191 -0.03 -20.14 -5.55
N CYS A 192 0.00 -21.43 -5.23
CA CYS A 192 1.14 -22.32 -5.36
C CYS A 192 0.81 -23.46 -6.32
N LEU A 193 1.85 -24.04 -6.92
CA LEU A 193 1.76 -25.30 -7.66
C LEU A 193 2.00 -26.44 -6.66
N LEU A 194 1.01 -27.30 -6.48
CA LEU A 194 0.96 -28.30 -5.42
C LEU A 194 0.97 -29.72 -5.98
N THR A 195 1.81 -30.60 -5.43
CA THR A 195 1.90 -32.01 -5.84
C THR A 195 1.78 -32.95 -4.63
N ALA A 196 1.27 -34.16 -4.85
CA ALA A 196 1.11 -35.16 -3.78
C ALA A 196 2.38 -35.99 -3.54
N VAL A 197 3.30 -35.99 -4.51
CA VAL A 197 4.58 -36.69 -4.46
C VAL A 197 5.70 -35.72 -4.85
N PRO A 198 6.95 -35.98 -4.44
CA PRO A 198 8.09 -35.19 -4.91
C PRO A 198 8.14 -35.19 -6.43
N SER A 199 8.02 -34.03 -7.05
CA SER A 199 7.95 -33.87 -8.52
C SER A 199 8.64 -32.58 -8.92
N SER A 200 9.23 -32.56 -10.11
CA SER A 200 9.78 -31.33 -10.69
C SER A 200 8.75 -30.66 -11.60
N GLU A 201 8.84 -29.33 -11.72
CA GLU A 201 7.96 -28.54 -12.60
C GLU A 201 7.94 -29.07 -14.04
N SER A 202 9.08 -29.55 -14.54
CA SER A 202 9.24 -30.13 -15.88
C SER A 202 8.50 -31.45 -16.12
N GLN A 203 8.06 -32.14 -15.06
CA GLN A 203 7.35 -33.42 -15.16
C GLN A 203 5.84 -33.24 -15.27
N ILE A 204 5.31 -32.06 -14.95
CA ILE A 204 3.88 -31.80 -14.90
C ILE A 204 3.31 -31.67 -16.32
N ASN A 205 2.30 -32.47 -16.63
CA ASN A 205 1.56 -32.40 -17.89
C ASN A 205 0.09 -31.99 -17.71
N THR A 206 -0.45 -32.11 -16.50
CA THR A 206 -1.86 -31.79 -16.19
C THR A 206 -1.95 -30.98 -14.91
N ILE A 207 -2.66 -29.86 -14.96
CA ILE A 207 -2.92 -28.98 -13.82
C ILE A 207 -4.43 -28.94 -13.54
N TYR A 208 -4.82 -29.30 -12.31
CA TYR A 208 -6.18 -29.18 -11.81
C TYR A 208 -6.34 -27.85 -11.08
N ALA A 209 -7.31 -27.03 -11.48
CA ALA A 209 -7.54 -25.73 -10.85
C ALA A 209 -8.99 -25.30 -10.94
N HIS A 210 -9.46 -24.53 -9.96
CA HIS A 210 -10.69 -23.76 -10.14
C HIS A 210 -10.46 -22.61 -11.13
N PHE A 211 -11.50 -22.18 -11.84
CA PHE A 211 -11.38 -21.17 -12.90
C PHE A 211 -10.74 -19.87 -12.41
N GLN A 212 -11.07 -19.43 -11.19
CA GLN A 212 -10.62 -18.15 -10.66
C GLN A 212 -9.12 -18.16 -10.29
N PRO A 213 -8.58 -19.15 -9.53
CA PRO A 213 -7.13 -19.32 -9.40
C PRO A 213 -6.40 -19.49 -10.73
N ALA A 214 -6.97 -20.25 -11.68
CA ALA A 214 -6.36 -20.42 -13.00
C ALA A 214 -6.24 -19.08 -13.75
N GLN A 215 -7.30 -18.28 -13.76
CA GLN A 215 -7.28 -16.94 -14.36
C GLN A 215 -6.28 -16.01 -13.67
N GLN A 216 -6.19 -16.07 -12.34
CA GLN A 216 -5.23 -15.28 -11.57
C GLN A 216 -3.77 -15.72 -11.77
N CYS A 217 -3.53 -16.91 -12.32
CA CYS A 217 -2.19 -17.42 -12.62
C CYS A 217 -1.95 -17.55 -14.14
N SER A 218 -2.74 -16.84 -14.96
CA SER A 218 -2.71 -17.00 -16.42
C SER A 218 -1.34 -16.72 -17.02
N GLU A 219 -0.61 -15.71 -16.54
CA GLU A 219 0.73 -15.38 -17.07
C GLU A 219 1.72 -16.54 -16.86
N TYR A 220 1.64 -17.19 -15.71
CA TYR A 220 2.42 -18.38 -15.44
C TYR A 220 1.97 -19.57 -16.29
N LEU A 221 0.66 -19.82 -16.37
CA LEU A 221 0.11 -20.93 -17.14
C LEU A 221 0.41 -20.81 -18.64
N ASP A 222 0.35 -19.61 -19.20
CA ASP A 222 0.66 -19.32 -20.60
C ASP A 222 2.14 -19.52 -20.92
N SER A 223 3.02 -19.40 -19.92
CA SER A 223 4.46 -19.69 -20.07
C SER A 223 4.75 -21.20 -20.23
N LEU A 224 3.80 -22.07 -19.88
CA LEU A 224 3.97 -23.51 -19.91
C LEU A 224 3.47 -24.10 -21.24
N THR A 225 4.36 -24.71 -22.02
CA THR A 225 3.99 -25.33 -23.30
C THR A 225 3.54 -26.78 -23.12
N GLY A 226 2.37 -27.13 -23.66
CA GLY A 226 1.90 -28.52 -23.73
C GLY A 226 1.26 -29.07 -22.45
N ILE A 227 0.90 -28.21 -21.49
CA ILE A 227 0.20 -28.59 -20.27
C ILE A 227 -1.32 -28.53 -20.49
N LYS A 228 -2.02 -29.54 -19.97
CA LYS A 228 -3.49 -29.59 -19.94
C LYS A 228 -4.01 -28.97 -18.66
N ILE A 229 -4.89 -27.97 -18.76
CA ILE A 229 -5.56 -27.38 -17.59
C ILE A 229 -6.96 -27.98 -17.48
N GLU A 230 -7.25 -28.63 -16.35
CA GLU A 230 -8.53 -29.24 -16.02
C GLU A 230 -9.25 -28.38 -14.98
N SER A 231 -10.43 -27.87 -15.35
CA SER A 231 -11.24 -27.03 -14.48
C SER A 231 -11.95 -27.87 -13.40
N CYS A 232 -11.87 -27.42 -12.15
CA CYS A 232 -12.53 -28.01 -10.99
C CYS A 232 -13.54 -27.03 -10.38
N ASP A 233 -14.55 -27.54 -9.68
CA ASP A 233 -15.58 -26.71 -9.03
C ASP A 233 -15.04 -25.90 -7.83
N ALA A 234 -13.92 -26.33 -7.24
CA ALA A 234 -13.24 -25.63 -6.15
C ALA A 234 -11.76 -26.01 -6.08
N SER A 235 -10.95 -25.19 -5.40
CA SER A 235 -9.55 -25.52 -5.12
C SER A 235 -9.42 -26.79 -4.26
N SER A 236 -10.30 -26.98 -3.28
CA SER A 236 -10.34 -28.21 -2.46
C SER A 236 -10.59 -29.47 -3.30
N ALA A 237 -11.43 -29.37 -4.34
CA ALA A 237 -11.69 -30.47 -5.27
C ALA A 237 -10.44 -30.79 -6.11
N ALA A 238 -9.71 -29.77 -6.56
CA ALA A 238 -8.43 -29.96 -7.23
C ALA A 238 -7.39 -30.62 -6.29
N PHE A 239 -7.34 -30.21 -5.02
CA PHE A 239 -6.42 -30.81 -4.05
C PHE A 239 -6.72 -32.29 -3.79
N LEU A 240 -8.01 -32.61 -3.59
CA LEU A 240 -8.46 -34.00 -3.40
C LEU A 240 -8.08 -34.85 -4.61
N LYS A 241 -8.31 -34.34 -5.83
CA LYS A 241 -8.02 -35.07 -7.07
C LYS A 241 -6.54 -35.42 -7.18
N VAL A 242 -5.65 -34.46 -6.94
CA VAL A 242 -4.19 -34.67 -6.99
C VAL A 242 -3.72 -35.60 -5.88
N SER A 243 -4.29 -35.46 -4.68
CA SER A 243 -3.99 -36.32 -3.52
C SER A 243 -4.38 -37.79 -3.76
N GLU A 244 -5.51 -38.03 -4.44
CA GLU A 244 -5.96 -39.37 -4.82
C GLU A 244 -5.12 -39.98 -5.94
N LEU A 245 -4.75 -39.19 -6.95
CA LEU A 245 -3.97 -39.67 -8.10
C LEU A 245 -2.54 -40.07 -7.70
N LYS A 246 -1.89 -39.29 -6.82
CA LYS A 246 -0.48 -39.49 -6.41
C LYS A 246 0.49 -39.68 -7.58
N ASP A 247 0.17 -39.05 -8.70
CA ASP A 247 0.93 -39.12 -9.94
C ASP A 247 1.96 -37.97 -9.98
N PRO A 248 3.25 -38.23 -10.28
CA PRO A 248 4.26 -37.17 -10.39
C PRO A 248 4.05 -36.22 -11.58
N HIS A 249 3.11 -36.52 -12.48
CA HIS A 249 2.81 -35.72 -13.66
C HIS A 249 1.62 -34.77 -13.49
N VAL A 250 0.97 -34.75 -12.32
CA VAL A 250 -0.20 -33.91 -12.06
C VAL A 250 0.06 -32.93 -10.91
N ALA A 251 -0.50 -31.73 -11.02
CA ALA A 251 -0.43 -30.71 -9.98
C ALA A 251 -1.78 -30.02 -9.79
N ALA A 252 -1.95 -29.35 -8.64
CA ALA A 252 -3.09 -28.48 -8.36
C ALA A 252 -2.63 -27.03 -8.15
N ILE A 253 -3.50 -26.07 -8.47
CA ILE A 253 -3.28 -24.65 -8.13
C ILE A 253 -4.16 -24.26 -6.93
N GLY A 254 -3.51 -23.69 -5.91
CA GLY A 254 -4.19 -23.03 -4.79
C GLY A 254 -3.25 -22.72 -3.63
N SER A 255 -3.79 -22.42 -2.45
CA SER A 255 -3.00 -22.06 -1.26
C SER A 255 -2.16 -23.22 -0.73
N ALA A 256 -0.94 -22.94 -0.28
CA ALA A 256 -0.07 -23.92 0.39
C ALA A 256 -0.76 -24.57 1.61
N ASP A 257 -1.31 -23.76 2.52
CA ASP A 257 -2.03 -24.25 3.72
C ASP A 257 -3.21 -25.16 3.37
N GLY A 258 -3.92 -24.81 2.29
CA GLY A 258 -5.03 -25.63 1.79
C GLY A 258 -4.57 -26.96 1.24
N GLY A 259 -3.45 -26.98 0.50
CA GLY A 259 -2.85 -28.21 -0.05
C GLY A 259 -2.30 -29.14 1.03
N GLU A 260 -1.71 -28.59 2.09
CA GLU A 260 -1.14 -29.37 3.20
C GLU A 260 -2.19 -30.26 3.88
N LEU A 261 -3.44 -29.79 4.01
CA LEU A 261 -4.56 -30.57 4.55
C LEU A 261 -4.88 -31.84 3.75
N TYR A 262 -4.47 -31.89 2.49
CA TYR A 262 -4.62 -33.03 1.59
C TYR A 262 -3.30 -33.77 1.36
N GLY A 263 -2.24 -33.43 2.11
CA GLY A 263 -0.91 -34.01 1.98
C GLY A 263 -0.16 -33.57 0.72
N LEU A 264 -0.50 -32.39 0.17
CA LEU A 264 0.21 -31.82 -0.97
C LEU A 264 1.33 -30.88 -0.52
N THR A 265 2.41 -30.85 -1.29
CA THR A 265 3.56 -29.96 -1.05
C THR A 265 3.72 -28.95 -2.18
N PRO A 266 4.03 -27.68 -1.87
CA PRO A 266 4.30 -26.68 -2.90
C PRO A 266 5.66 -26.93 -3.56
N ILE A 267 5.66 -27.01 -4.89
CA ILE A 267 6.88 -27.07 -5.72
C ILE A 267 7.25 -25.70 -6.30
N LYS A 268 6.28 -24.78 -6.34
CA LYS A 268 6.45 -23.38 -6.75
C LYS A 268 5.42 -22.51 -6.05
N THR A 269 5.82 -21.32 -5.63
CA THR A 269 4.97 -20.36 -4.91
C THR A 269 4.87 -19.05 -5.68
N GLY A 270 3.96 -18.14 -5.27
CA GLY A 270 3.80 -16.83 -5.90
C GLY A 270 3.39 -16.86 -7.37
N LEU A 271 2.48 -17.77 -7.78
CA LEU A 271 2.03 -17.91 -9.17
C LEU A 271 1.07 -16.82 -9.64
N ALA A 272 0.51 -16.03 -8.73
CA ALA A 272 -0.49 -15.03 -9.05
C ALA A 272 0.11 -13.88 -9.88
N ASN A 273 -0.60 -13.46 -10.93
CA ASN A 273 -0.24 -12.33 -11.79
C ASN A 273 -0.02 -11.04 -10.96
N GLN A 274 -0.84 -10.84 -9.92
CA GLN A 274 -0.72 -9.73 -8.98
C GLN A 274 -0.16 -10.22 -7.64
N LYS A 275 1.00 -9.68 -7.23
CA LYS A 275 1.65 -10.05 -5.96
C LYS A 275 0.89 -9.55 -4.73
N GLU A 276 0.25 -8.38 -4.82
CA GLU A 276 -0.57 -7.78 -3.75
C GLU A 276 -2.05 -8.20 -3.90
N ASN A 277 -2.29 -9.50 -3.79
CA ASN A 277 -3.63 -10.08 -3.87
C ASN A 277 -4.16 -10.40 -2.47
N PHE A 278 -5.25 -9.76 -2.07
CA PHE A 278 -5.85 -9.92 -0.76
C PHE A 278 -7.34 -10.17 -0.89
N SER A 279 -7.87 -11.05 -0.05
CA SER A 279 -9.31 -11.26 0.11
C SER A 279 -9.74 -10.75 1.47
N ARG A 280 -10.73 -9.86 1.48
CA ARG A 280 -11.39 -9.38 2.69
C ARG A 280 -12.59 -10.25 2.99
N PHE A 281 -12.68 -10.66 4.24
CA PHE A 281 -13.75 -11.47 4.80
C PHE A 281 -14.46 -10.71 5.91
N ILE A 282 -15.75 -11.00 6.07
CA ILE A 282 -16.58 -10.52 7.16
C ILE A 282 -17.07 -11.69 7.99
N VAL A 283 -17.23 -11.45 9.28
CA VAL A 283 -17.78 -12.40 10.24
C VAL A 283 -19.20 -11.97 10.57
N ILE A 284 -20.16 -12.87 10.41
CA ILE A 284 -21.58 -12.63 10.64
C ILE A 284 -22.06 -13.40 11.86
N ALA A 285 -22.92 -12.80 12.68
CA ALA A 285 -23.62 -13.46 13.78
C ALA A 285 -25.06 -12.97 13.92
N ARG A 286 -25.92 -13.74 14.60
CA ARG A 286 -27.32 -13.32 14.83
C ARG A 286 -27.46 -12.08 15.69
N LYS A 287 -26.58 -11.91 16.68
CA LYS A 287 -26.59 -10.76 17.58
C LYS A 287 -25.46 -9.83 17.19
N PRO A 288 -25.69 -8.51 17.14
CA PRO A 288 -24.62 -7.54 16.97
C PRO A 288 -23.66 -7.60 18.16
N VAL A 289 -22.41 -7.18 17.94
CA VAL A 289 -21.43 -6.96 19.00
C VAL A 289 -21.44 -5.51 19.44
N GLN A 290 -21.16 -5.27 20.71
CA GLN A 290 -20.82 -3.94 21.18
C GLN A 290 -19.32 -3.70 21.00
N VAL A 291 -18.97 -2.55 20.44
CA VAL A 291 -17.57 -2.14 20.27
C VAL A 291 -17.30 -0.99 21.22
N ALA A 292 -16.30 -1.16 22.09
CA ALA A 292 -15.89 -0.09 23.00
C ALA A 292 -15.40 1.13 22.18
N GLU A 293 -15.77 2.36 22.57
CA GLU A 293 -15.39 3.60 21.86
C GLU A 293 -13.87 3.81 21.78
N GLN A 294 -13.11 3.12 22.63
CA GLN A 294 -11.63 3.19 22.68
C GLN A 294 -10.95 2.37 21.57
N ILE A 295 -11.72 1.57 20.81
CA ILE A 295 -11.24 0.70 19.75
C ILE A 295 -11.68 1.28 18.40
N PRO A 296 -10.77 1.40 17.42
CA PRO A 296 -11.14 1.72 16.04
C PRO A 296 -12.20 0.74 15.53
N ALA A 297 -13.30 1.27 15.03
CA ALA A 297 -14.44 0.49 14.58
C ALA A 297 -14.79 0.85 13.15
N LYS A 298 -15.26 -0.14 12.39
CA LYS A 298 -15.94 0.09 11.11
C LYS A 298 -17.43 -0.16 11.32
N THR A 299 -18.25 0.66 10.68
CA THR A 299 -19.70 0.47 10.62
C THR A 299 -20.11 0.31 9.17
N THR A 300 -20.76 -0.81 8.86
CA THR A 300 -21.29 -1.08 7.52
C THR A 300 -22.76 -0.67 7.46
N LEU A 301 -23.09 0.11 6.44
CA LEU A 301 -24.42 0.64 6.16
C LEU A 301 -24.92 0.13 4.82
N ILE A 302 -26.21 -0.13 4.74
CA ILE A 302 -26.96 -0.21 3.48
C ILE A 302 -27.85 1.01 3.41
N MET A 303 -27.80 1.76 2.32
CA MET A 303 -28.75 2.85 2.08
C MET A 303 -29.25 2.89 0.64
N SER A 304 -30.48 3.39 0.44
CA SER A 304 -30.96 3.75 -0.91
C SER A 304 -31.34 5.22 -0.93
N VAL A 305 -30.90 5.94 -1.95
CA VAL A 305 -31.25 7.35 -2.17
C VAL A 305 -32.36 7.48 -3.21
N GLU A 306 -32.94 8.67 -3.32
CA GLU A 306 -33.86 8.98 -4.40
C GLU A 306 -33.12 9.06 -5.75
N GLN A 307 -33.76 8.66 -6.84
CA GLN A 307 -33.20 8.79 -8.19
C GLN A 307 -33.36 10.22 -8.74
N LYS A 308 -32.63 11.16 -8.12
CA LYS A 308 -32.48 12.55 -8.60
C LYS A 308 -30.99 12.91 -8.69
N PRO A 309 -30.59 13.76 -9.65
CA PRO A 309 -29.21 14.25 -9.74
C PRO A 309 -28.73 14.80 -8.40
N GLY A 310 -27.58 14.32 -7.94
CA GLY A 310 -26.97 14.77 -6.67
C GLY A 310 -27.42 14.03 -5.40
N SER A 311 -28.45 13.17 -5.44
CA SER A 311 -28.97 12.53 -4.21
C SER A 311 -27.93 11.68 -3.47
N LEU A 312 -27.09 10.93 -4.21
CA LEU A 312 -25.98 10.21 -3.62
C LEU A 312 -24.95 11.20 -3.02
N VAL A 313 -24.63 12.27 -3.75
CA VAL A 313 -23.68 13.29 -3.29
C VAL A 313 -24.14 13.91 -1.97
N GLU A 314 -25.42 14.26 -1.84
CA GLU A 314 -26.00 14.79 -0.59
C GLU A 314 -25.77 13.82 0.59
N ALA A 315 -25.96 12.51 0.38
CA ALA A 315 -25.70 11.51 1.42
C ALA A 315 -24.20 11.42 1.78
N LEU A 316 -23.31 11.47 0.79
CA LEU A 316 -21.86 11.45 1.03
C LEU A 316 -21.37 12.73 1.71
N LEU A 317 -22.00 13.88 1.42
CA LEU A 317 -21.69 15.17 2.04
C LEU A 317 -21.99 15.15 3.54
N VAL A 318 -23.07 14.50 3.99
CA VAL A 318 -23.36 14.31 5.42
C VAL A 318 -22.21 13.59 6.13
N MET A 319 -21.66 12.54 5.52
CA MET A 319 -20.54 11.81 6.12
C MET A 319 -19.30 12.70 6.26
N ARG A 320 -18.98 13.48 5.22
CA ARG A 320 -17.88 14.45 5.23
C ARG A 320 -18.07 15.52 6.30
N GLU A 321 -19.27 16.09 6.44
CA GLU A 321 -19.60 17.12 7.44
C GLU A 321 -19.40 16.63 8.88
N HIS A 322 -19.62 15.35 9.12
CA HIS A 322 -19.39 14.71 10.42
C HIS A 322 -17.99 14.10 10.57
N GLY A 323 -17.09 14.31 9.61
CA GLY A 323 -15.70 13.82 9.67
C GLY A 323 -15.56 12.30 9.57
N LEU A 324 -16.53 11.62 8.95
CA LEU A 324 -16.56 10.18 8.79
C LEU A 324 -15.85 9.77 7.49
N ASN A 325 -14.79 8.97 7.61
CA ASN A 325 -14.05 8.46 6.46
C ASN A 325 -14.75 7.22 5.88
N MET A 326 -14.96 7.18 4.57
CA MET A 326 -15.55 6.04 3.88
C MET A 326 -14.45 5.16 3.28
N CYS A 327 -14.45 3.89 3.63
CA CYS A 327 -13.47 2.91 3.13
C CYS A 327 -14.00 2.14 1.92
N LYS A 328 -15.33 2.07 1.77
CA LYS A 328 -15.97 1.32 0.68
C LYS A 328 -17.31 1.94 0.29
N LEU A 329 -17.60 1.94 -1.00
CA LEU A 329 -18.90 2.29 -1.58
C LEU A 329 -19.17 1.35 -2.77
N GLU A 330 -20.20 0.51 -2.67
CA GLU A 330 -20.60 -0.43 -3.72
C GLU A 330 -22.08 -0.24 -4.05
N SER A 331 -22.43 -0.09 -5.33
CA SER A 331 -23.84 -0.01 -5.77
C SER A 331 -24.37 -1.36 -6.24
N ARG A 332 -25.62 -1.66 -5.90
CA ARG A 332 -26.34 -2.87 -6.31
C ARG A 332 -27.74 -2.50 -6.80
N PRO A 333 -28.23 -3.08 -7.91
CA PRO A 333 -29.59 -2.82 -8.36
C PRO A 333 -30.60 -3.41 -7.37
N ILE A 334 -31.67 -2.67 -7.07
CA ILE A 334 -32.77 -3.18 -6.24
C ILE A 334 -33.65 -4.09 -7.10
N GLN A 335 -33.70 -5.38 -6.76
CA GLN A 335 -34.53 -6.34 -7.47
C GLN A 335 -36.01 -5.95 -7.40
N GLY A 336 -36.64 -5.77 -8.56
CA GLY A 336 -38.03 -5.33 -8.69
C GLY A 336 -38.22 -3.83 -8.98
N ASN A 337 -37.20 -3.00 -8.76
CA ASN A 337 -37.22 -1.56 -9.05
C ASN A 337 -36.07 -1.20 -10.02
N PRO A 338 -36.31 -1.23 -11.35
CA PRO A 338 -35.28 -0.88 -12.33
C PRO A 338 -34.72 0.52 -12.07
N TRP A 339 -33.39 0.64 -12.15
CA TRP A 339 -32.65 1.89 -11.96
C TRP A 339 -32.68 2.46 -10.54
N GLU A 340 -33.28 1.80 -9.54
CA GLU A 340 -33.04 2.14 -8.14
C GLU A 340 -31.84 1.36 -7.62
N GLU A 341 -30.92 2.05 -6.97
CA GLU A 341 -29.67 1.47 -6.47
C GLU A 341 -29.63 1.47 -4.95
N LEU A 342 -29.08 0.38 -4.43
CA LEU A 342 -28.76 0.17 -3.05
C LEU A 342 -27.24 0.33 -2.88
N PHE A 343 -26.83 1.17 -1.96
CA PHE A 343 -25.42 1.48 -1.68
C PHE A 343 -24.99 0.77 -0.41
N TYR A 344 -23.94 -0.04 -0.51
CA TYR A 344 -23.22 -0.63 0.62
C TYR A 344 -22.03 0.26 0.94
N ILE A 345 -21.94 0.70 2.20
CA ILE A 345 -20.92 1.66 2.62
C ILE A 345 -20.24 1.15 3.87
N ASP A 346 -18.92 1.10 3.85
CA ASP A 346 -18.12 0.93 5.06
C ASP A 346 -17.58 2.30 5.48
N VAL A 347 -17.81 2.63 6.74
CA VAL A 347 -17.38 3.90 7.35
C VAL A 347 -16.51 3.59 8.55
N GLU A 348 -15.36 4.27 8.65
CA GLU A 348 -14.56 4.31 9.89
C GLU A 348 -15.32 5.13 10.94
N GLY A 349 -15.93 4.45 11.89
CA GLY A 349 -16.76 5.07 12.91
C GLY A 349 -17.39 4.05 13.84
N ASN A 350 -17.34 4.33 15.14
CA ASN A 350 -18.05 3.56 16.15
C ASN A 350 -19.52 4.01 16.19
N LEU A 351 -20.45 3.05 16.19
CA LEU A 351 -21.88 3.30 16.24
C LEU A 351 -22.30 4.15 17.46
N GLN A 352 -21.63 4.02 18.60
CA GLN A 352 -21.95 4.77 19.82
C GLN A 352 -21.46 6.22 19.80
N SER A 353 -20.56 6.57 18.87
CA SER A 353 -19.97 7.91 18.84
C SER A 353 -21.00 8.97 18.46
N SER A 354 -20.87 10.16 19.05
CA SER A 354 -21.79 11.30 18.80
C SER A 354 -21.83 11.72 17.33
N HIS A 355 -20.69 11.69 16.64
CA HIS A 355 -20.57 12.03 15.22
C HIS A 355 -21.31 11.02 14.35
N MET A 356 -21.18 9.72 14.65
CA MET A 356 -21.88 8.66 13.92
C MET A 356 -23.39 8.71 14.13
N GLN A 357 -23.85 8.90 15.37
CA GLN A 357 -25.28 9.05 15.68
C GLN A 357 -25.89 10.25 14.94
N SER A 358 -25.21 11.40 14.97
CA SER A 358 -25.66 12.60 14.24
C SER A 358 -25.73 12.37 12.73
N ALA A 359 -24.73 11.69 12.16
CA ALA A 359 -24.71 11.35 10.75
C ALA A 359 -25.84 10.39 10.36
N LEU A 360 -26.12 9.36 11.17
CA LEU A 360 -27.22 8.42 10.95
C LEU A 360 -28.58 9.13 10.99
N GLU A 361 -28.80 10.05 11.94
CA GLU A 361 -30.01 10.86 12.00
C GLU A 361 -30.17 11.74 10.75
N ALA A 362 -29.09 12.37 10.29
CA ALA A 362 -29.11 13.17 9.08
C ALA A 362 -29.38 12.31 7.81
N LEU A 363 -28.70 11.18 7.67
CA LEU A 363 -28.89 10.23 6.56
C LEU A 363 -30.32 9.67 6.54
N THR A 364 -30.90 9.36 7.70
CA THR A 364 -32.28 8.86 7.80
C THR A 364 -33.30 9.84 7.22
N ARG A 365 -33.03 11.16 7.25
CA ARG A 365 -33.93 12.18 6.69
C ARG A 365 -33.89 12.29 5.16
N ILE A 366 -32.77 11.92 4.54
CA ILE A 366 -32.52 12.14 3.10
C ILE A 366 -32.49 10.84 2.29
N THR A 367 -32.40 9.69 2.95
CA THR A 367 -32.41 8.36 2.32
C THR A 367 -33.81 7.74 2.40
N ARG A 368 -34.17 6.94 1.40
CA ARG A 368 -35.43 6.18 1.39
C ARG A 368 -35.37 4.93 2.26
N TYR A 369 -34.17 4.38 2.39
CA TYR A 369 -33.86 3.20 3.17
C TYR A 369 -32.48 3.37 3.77
N LEU A 370 -32.34 3.05 5.06
CA LEU A 370 -31.06 3.01 5.77
C LEU A 370 -31.12 1.84 6.76
N LYS A 371 -30.12 0.96 6.69
CA LYS A 371 -29.96 -0.17 7.60
C LYS A 371 -28.50 -0.29 8.00
N VAL A 372 -28.25 -0.35 9.30
CA VAL A 372 -26.93 -0.69 9.84
C VAL A 372 -26.78 -2.21 9.80
N LEU A 373 -25.78 -2.72 9.07
CA LEU A 373 -25.47 -4.16 9.04
C LEU A 373 -24.63 -4.60 10.22
N GLY A 374 -23.85 -3.70 10.82
CA GLY A 374 -23.04 -4.04 11.97
C GLY A 374 -22.01 -2.96 12.28
N CYS A 375 -21.58 -2.93 13.54
CA CYS A 375 -20.44 -2.16 14.01
C CYS A 375 -19.48 -3.15 14.65
N TYR A 376 -18.25 -3.17 14.15
CA TYR A 376 -17.26 -4.19 14.50
C TYR A 376 -15.86 -3.58 14.59
N PRO A 377 -14.96 -4.16 15.42
CA PRO A 377 -13.60 -3.66 15.52
C PRO A 377 -12.86 -3.81 14.19
N SER A 378 -12.11 -2.79 13.81
CA SER A 378 -11.22 -2.82 12.65
C SER A 378 -10.01 -3.70 12.96
N GLU A 379 -9.73 -4.72 12.15
CA GLU A 379 -8.51 -5.54 12.28
C GLU A 379 -7.29 -4.90 11.60
N GLU A 380 -7.48 -3.88 10.76
CA GLU A 380 -6.37 -3.14 10.16
C GLU A 380 -5.68 -2.25 11.20
N VAL A 381 -4.53 -2.72 11.69
CA VAL A 381 -3.60 -1.91 12.48
C VAL A 381 -2.59 -1.28 11.51
N SER A 382 -2.93 -0.13 10.91
CA SER A 382 -1.98 0.58 10.04
C SER A 382 -0.72 0.92 10.84
N PRO A 383 0.50 0.50 10.47
CA PRO A 383 1.69 0.74 11.28
C PRO A 383 1.87 2.23 11.62
N THR A 384 2.35 2.53 12.83
CA THR A 384 2.67 3.92 13.18
C THR A 384 3.91 4.31 12.40
N HIS A 385 3.74 5.15 11.38
CA HIS A 385 4.87 5.66 10.62
C HIS A 385 5.61 6.70 11.44
N VAL A 386 6.92 6.53 11.55
CA VAL A 386 7.80 7.59 12.04
C VAL A 386 7.99 8.58 10.89
N PRO A 387 7.50 9.83 11.01
CA PRO A 387 7.78 10.89 10.05
C PRO A 387 9.30 11.04 9.90
N LEU A 388 9.79 11.09 8.65
CA LEU A 388 11.24 11.13 8.34
C LEU A 388 11.95 12.35 8.97
N ASP A 389 11.18 13.39 9.28
CA ASP A 389 11.53 14.61 10.00
C ASP A 389 11.80 14.41 11.51
N LYS A 390 11.42 13.28 12.10
CA LYS A 390 11.57 12.99 13.54
C LYS A 390 12.62 11.92 13.89
N LEU A 391 13.36 11.43 12.89
CA LEU A 391 14.62 10.70 13.13
C LEU A 391 15.63 11.67 13.80
N PRO A 392 16.36 11.24 14.83
CA PRO A 392 17.05 12.18 15.73
C PRO A 392 18.23 12.90 15.06
N LEU A 393 18.25 14.23 15.20
CA LEU A 393 19.43 15.11 15.10
C LEU A 393 19.49 15.99 16.38
N PRO A 394 20.66 16.52 16.76
CA PRO A 394 20.78 17.48 17.87
C PRO A 394 20.02 18.80 17.57
N ASN A 395 19.15 19.19 18.52
CA ASN A 395 18.40 20.45 18.76
C ASN A 395 18.57 21.59 17.71
N ASN A 396 17.53 22.25 17.17
CA ASN A 396 16.57 23.13 17.87
C ASN A 396 15.56 23.78 16.86
N THR A 397 14.52 24.38 17.42
CA THR A 397 13.27 24.99 16.91
C THR A 397 13.30 26.09 15.82
N ALA A 398 12.29 26.13 14.90
CA ALA A 398 11.15 27.11 14.87
C ALA A 398 10.67 27.64 13.47
N THR A 399 9.41 27.31 13.11
CA THR A 399 8.28 28.13 12.55
C THR A 399 8.24 28.84 11.17
N SER A 400 6.98 29.01 10.73
CA SER A 400 6.38 29.04 9.38
C SER A 400 5.79 30.39 8.90
N ALA A 401 5.21 30.35 7.67
CA ALA A 401 4.11 31.18 7.08
C ALA A 401 4.56 32.36 6.17
N SER A 402 3.87 32.83 5.12
CA SER A 402 2.52 32.60 4.53
C SER A 402 2.41 33.12 3.07
N LYS A 403 1.33 32.68 2.41
CA LYS A 403 0.71 32.95 1.08
C LYS A 403 0.68 34.38 0.50
N THR A 404 0.59 34.47 -0.84
CA THR A 404 -0.23 35.49 -1.55
C THR A 404 -0.81 34.98 -2.89
N GLU A 405 -2.06 35.38 -3.16
CA GLU A 405 -2.95 35.25 -4.36
C GLU A 405 -2.45 36.08 -5.57
N SER A 406 -2.93 36.08 -6.81
CA SER A 406 -3.87 35.34 -7.70
C SER A 406 -3.85 36.10 -9.05
N ALA A 407 -3.94 35.45 -10.22
CA ALA A 407 -4.51 36.09 -11.43
C ALA A 407 -5.07 35.08 -12.46
N ALA A 408 -6.27 35.41 -12.95
CA ALA A 408 -7.22 34.72 -13.82
C ALA A 408 -6.68 33.86 -14.99
N ALA A 409 -7.28 32.66 -15.17
CA ALA A 409 -7.15 31.83 -16.36
C ALA A 409 -8.52 31.47 -16.97
N SER A 410 -8.47 31.02 -18.22
CA SER A 410 -9.60 30.67 -19.08
C SER A 410 -10.42 29.49 -18.52
N ALA A 411 -11.73 29.49 -18.79
CA ALA A 411 -12.76 28.73 -18.08
C ALA A 411 -12.78 27.19 -18.26
N HIS A 412 -11.81 26.57 -18.97
CA HIS A 412 -11.88 25.14 -19.33
C HIS A 412 -10.55 24.35 -19.28
N SER A 413 -9.46 24.91 -18.75
CA SER A 413 -8.19 24.15 -18.62
C SER A 413 -8.18 23.28 -17.36
N LEU A 414 -7.80 22.00 -17.50
CA LEU A 414 -7.66 21.04 -16.41
C LEU A 414 -6.44 21.31 -15.53
N VAL A 415 -5.43 22.03 -16.03
CA VAL A 415 -4.21 22.36 -15.28
C VAL A 415 -4.28 23.73 -14.60
N ALA A 416 -5.18 24.62 -15.02
CA ALA A 416 -5.22 25.99 -14.53
C ALA A 416 -5.67 26.08 -13.06
N ARG A 417 -5.08 27.00 -12.30
CA ARG A 417 -5.38 27.15 -10.86
C ARG A 417 -6.85 27.41 -10.59
N ASN A 418 -7.52 28.31 -11.32
CA ASN A 418 -8.98 28.51 -11.39
C ASN A 418 -9.83 28.24 -10.11
N GLY A 419 -9.29 28.50 -8.91
CA GLY A 419 -9.95 28.18 -7.63
C GLY A 419 -9.90 26.71 -7.20
N HIS A 420 -9.23 25.83 -7.95
CA HIS A 420 -8.89 24.48 -7.51
C HIS A 420 -7.94 24.52 -6.30
N PRO A 421 -8.15 23.65 -5.29
CA PRO A 421 -7.19 23.46 -4.21
C PRO A 421 -5.89 22.87 -4.77
N ASP A 422 -4.77 23.09 -4.07
CA ASP A 422 -3.50 22.47 -4.43
C ASP A 422 -3.67 20.95 -4.50
N THR A 423 -3.17 20.35 -5.59
CA THR A 423 -3.27 18.92 -5.81
C THR A 423 -2.23 18.20 -4.97
N GLU A 424 -2.68 17.29 -4.13
CA GLU A 424 -1.81 16.40 -3.36
C GLU A 424 -1.80 15.01 -4.00
N ILE A 425 -0.62 14.54 -4.37
CA ILE A 425 -0.41 13.26 -5.03
C ILE A 425 0.21 12.30 -4.04
N ARG A 426 -0.55 11.25 -3.68
CA ARG A 426 -0.09 10.19 -2.80
C ARG A 426 0.61 9.09 -3.59
N VAL A 427 1.82 8.75 -3.16
CA VAL A 427 2.61 7.63 -3.66
C VAL A 427 2.98 6.74 -2.48
N ARG A 428 2.29 5.60 -2.35
CA ARG A 428 2.36 4.75 -1.15
C ARG A 428 2.13 5.61 0.12
N HIS A 429 3.16 5.81 0.93
CA HIS A 429 3.10 6.61 2.16
C HIS A 429 3.54 8.07 1.99
N THR A 430 4.09 8.45 0.83
CA THR A 430 4.59 9.81 0.54
C THR A 430 3.50 10.67 -0.10
N VAL A 431 3.41 11.96 0.27
CA VAL A 431 2.48 12.92 -0.34
C VAL A 431 3.27 14.08 -0.97
N ILE A 432 3.11 14.28 -2.27
CA ILE A 432 3.76 15.35 -3.05
C ILE A 432 2.71 16.44 -3.31
N GLY A 433 3.03 17.69 -3.03
CA GLY A 433 2.10 18.83 -3.21
C GLY A 433 1.55 19.42 -1.92
N SER A 434 1.73 18.72 -0.80
CA SER A 434 1.46 19.25 0.54
C SER A 434 2.51 20.30 0.95
N ASP A 435 2.40 20.80 2.19
CA ASP A 435 3.43 21.66 2.81
C ASP A 435 4.77 20.93 3.05
N GLN A 436 4.83 19.61 2.84
CA GLN A 436 6.07 18.84 2.95
C GLN A 436 6.97 19.02 1.73
N PHE A 437 8.25 19.27 1.98
CA PHE A 437 9.29 19.32 0.96
C PHE A 437 9.90 17.92 0.76
N ILE A 438 9.64 17.29 -0.38
CA ILE A 438 10.07 15.91 -0.64
C ILE A 438 11.38 15.83 -1.42
N THR A 439 12.27 14.91 -1.05
CA THR A 439 13.48 14.61 -1.81
C THR A 439 13.35 13.27 -2.54
N ILE A 440 13.61 13.29 -3.84
CA ILE A 440 13.76 12.11 -4.70
C ILE A 440 15.26 11.93 -4.93
N ALA A 441 15.81 10.78 -4.57
CA ALA A 441 17.26 10.53 -4.68
C ALA A 441 17.56 9.11 -5.16
N GLY A 442 18.68 8.97 -5.86
CA GLY A 442 19.14 7.70 -6.40
C GLY A 442 20.12 7.97 -7.52
N PRO A 443 20.64 6.95 -8.20
CA PRO A 443 21.61 7.20 -9.25
C PRO A 443 20.98 7.83 -10.49
N GLY A 444 21.80 8.59 -11.21
CA GLY A 444 21.46 9.09 -12.53
C GLY A 444 21.14 7.93 -13.47
N ILE A 445 21.99 6.89 -13.46
CA ILE A 445 21.88 5.67 -14.27
C ILE A 445 22.11 4.45 -13.38
N ILE A 446 21.38 3.36 -13.63
CA ILE A 446 21.59 2.09 -12.90
C ILE A 446 22.73 1.31 -13.55
N GLU A 447 23.84 1.17 -12.82
CA GLU A 447 25.04 0.48 -13.30
C GLU A 447 25.08 -0.98 -12.84
N SER A 448 24.66 -1.23 -11.60
CA SER A 448 24.62 -2.57 -11.00
C SER A 448 23.64 -2.64 -9.83
N GLN A 449 23.27 -3.86 -9.43
CA GLN A 449 22.42 -4.10 -8.26
C GLN A 449 23.09 -3.63 -6.96
N GLU A 450 24.42 -3.73 -6.86
CA GLU A 450 25.20 -3.30 -5.71
C GLU A 450 25.19 -1.77 -5.57
N GLN A 451 25.44 -1.09 -6.68
CA GLN A 451 25.45 0.37 -6.77
C GLN A 451 24.06 0.96 -6.43
N LEU A 452 23.00 0.38 -6.99
CA LEU A 452 21.63 0.80 -6.71
C LEU A 452 21.24 0.57 -5.24
N ASN A 453 21.58 -0.60 -4.67
CA ASN A 453 21.29 -0.89 -3.27
C ASN A 453 22.01 0.07 -2.32
N ALA A 454 23.27 0.41 -2.61
CA ALA A 454 24.01 1.40 -1.83
C ALA A 454 23.35 2.80 -1.89
N CYS A 455 22.95 3.24 -3.08
CA CYS A 455 22.21 4.50 -3.23
C CYS A 455 20.85 4.46 -2.53
N ALA A 456 20.11 3.35 -2.60
CA ALA A 456 18.80 3.22 -1.97
C ALA A 456 18.89 3.22 -0.43
N GLN A 457 19.91 2.55 0.12
CA GLN A 457 20.24 2.61 1.54
C GLN A 457 20.52 4.05 1.96
N GLN A 458 21.45 4.74 1.27
CA GLN A 458 21.82 6.11 1.59
C GLN A 458 20.63 7.07 1.48
N ALA A 459 19.82 6.92 0.42
CA ALA A 459 18.60 7.69 0.22
C ALA A 459 17.64 7.53 1.41
N LYS A 460 17.36 6.28 1.83
CA LYS A 460 16.47 6.00 2.97
C LYS A 460 17.02 6.56 4.28
N GLU A 461 18.30 6.33 4.57
CA GLU A 461 18.94 6.78 5.81
C GLU A 461 18.99 8.30 5.95
N CYS A 462 19.19 9.00 4.83
CA CYS A 462 19.20 10.47 4.77
C CYS A 462 17.80 11.07 4.60
N GLY A 463 16.74 10.26 4.59
CA GLY A 463 15.35 10.72 4.59
C GLY A 463 14.79 11.14 3.22
N ALA A 464 15.36 10.65 2.11
CA ALA A 464 14.70 10.73 0.82
C ALA A 464 13.40 9.91 0.85
N ALA A 465 12.37 10.43 0.18
CA ALA A 465 11.04 9.84 0.19
C ALA A 465 10.79 8.90 -0.98
N ILE A 466 11.57 9.02 -2.06
CA ILE A 466 11.41 8.27 -3.31
C ILE A 466 12.79 7.91 -3.87
N LEU A 467 12.97 6.65 -4.26
CA LEU A 467 14.14 6.17 -4.98
C LEU A 467 14.01 6.47 -6.48
N ARG A 468 15.04 7.03 -7.11
CA ARG A 468 15.10 7.11 -8.59
C ARG A 468 16.20 6.22 -9.15
N GLY A 469 16.08 5.88 -10.43
CA GLY A 469 17.16 5.35 -11.25
C GLY A 469 16.74 5.33 -12.71
N ALA A 470 17.55 5.88 -13.63
CA ALA A 470 17.21 5.82 -15.05
C ALA A 470 17.55 4.45 -15.66
N LEU A 471 16.62 3.95 -16.48
CA LEU A 471 16.87 2.81 -17.37
C LEU A 471 17.70 3.30 -18.55
N TYR A 472 18.60 2.44 -19.03
CA TYR A 472 19.58 2.85 -20.02
C TYR A 472 19.05 2.77 -21.46
N PRO A 473 19.38 3.72 -22.35
CA PRO A 473 19.12 3.56 -23.77
C PRO A 473 20.08 2.52 -24.38
N PRO A 474 19.62 1.69 -25.35
CA PRO A 474 20.42 0.61 -25.94
C PRO A 474 21.78 1.04 -26.51
N GLN A 475 21.92 2.30 -26.94
CA GLN A 475 23.12 2.76 -27.64
C GLN A 475 24.37 2.89 -26.77
N ILE A 476 24.24 2.91 -25.44
CA ILE A 476 25.40 3.05 -24.57
C ILE A 476 25.78 1.68 -23.95
N ASN A 477 24.92 0.65 -24.04
CA ASN A 477 25.24 -0.73 -23.61
C ASN A 477 25.97 -1.52 -24.71
N GLN A 478 26.95 -0.90 -25.38
CA GLN A 478 27.62 -1.51 -26.53
C GLN A 478 28.50 -2.71 -26.14
N ASP A 479 29.02 -2.70 -24.91
CA ASP A 479 29.91 -3.75 -24.40
C ASP A 479 29.18 -4.85 -23.60
N GLY A 480 27.86 -4.73 -23.42
CA GLY A 480 27.01 -5.72 -22.72
C GLY A 480 27.23 -5.82 -21.20
N ASN A 481 28.05 -4.94 -20.61
CA ASN A 481 28.38 -4.95 -19.18
C ASN A 481 27.34 -4.25 -18.29
N LEU A 482 26.36 -3.56 -18.89
CA LEU A 482 25.33 -2.84 -18.16
C LEU A 482 23.99 -3.60 -18.20
N PRO A 483 23.16 -3.48 -17.14
CA PRO A 483 21.87 -4.12 -17.11
C PRO A 483 20.97 -3.60 -18.25
N ASN A 484 20.21 -4.50 -18.85
CA ASN A 484 19.18 -4.08 -19.81
C ASN A 484 17.98 -3.43 -19.09
N GLU A 485 17.01 -2.94 -19.86
CA GLU A 485 15.82 -2.26 -19.32
C GLU A 485 15.05 -3.11 -18.31
N GLN A 486 14.80 -4.38 -18.62
CA GLN A 486 14.07 -5.30 -17.74
C GLN A 486 14.85 -5.60 -16.45
N GLN A 487 16.15 -5.84 -16.56
CA GLN A 487 17.03 -6.07 -15.41
C GLN A 487 17.10 -4.83 -14.51
N SER A 488 17.22 -3.65 -15.10
CA SER A 488 17.28 -2.38 -14.35
C SER A 488 15.95 -2.09 -13.63
N LEU A 489 14.82 -2.38 -14.26
CA LEU A 489 13.50 -2.27 -13.63
C LEU A 489 13.33 -3.27 -12.48
N GLN A 490 13.81 -4.51 -12.66
CA GLN A 490 13.84 -5.51 -11.59
C GLN A 490 14.70 -5.05 -10.42
N TYR A 491 15.89 -4.51 -10.70
CA TYR A 491 16.81 -3.97 -9.69
C TYR A 491 16.17 -2.87 -8.85
N LEU A 492 15.51 -1.89 -9.51
CA LEU A 492 14.75 -0.84 -8.82
C LEU A 492 13.63 -1.38 -7.95
N ARG A 493 12.87 -2.36 -8.46
CA ARG A 493 11.79 -2.98 -7.71
C ARG A 493 12.30 -3.68 -6.46
N GLU A 494 13.37 -4.45 -6.58
CA GLU A 494 13.99 -5.16 -5.46
C GLU A 494 14.54 -4.18 -4.41
N ALA A 495 15.23 -3.12 -4.85
CA ALA A 495 15.74 -2.08 -3.96
C ALA A 495 14.61 -1.32 -3.26
N GLY A 496 13.57 -0.90 -4.00
CA GLY A 496 12.40 -0.21 -3.45
C GLY A 496 11.66 -1.05 -2.40
N LEU A 497 11.50 -2.35 -2.63
CA LEU A 497 10.93 -3.27 -1.64
C LEU A 497 11.84 -3.44 -0.43
N ARG A 498 13.14 -3.65 -0.65
CA ARG A 498 14.13 -3.90 0.40
C ARG A 498 14.28 -2.73 1.37
N PHE A 499 14.27 -1.50 0.87
CA PHE A 499 14.47 -0.29 1.68
C PHE A 499 13.16 0.45 1.98
N ASP A 500 12.02 -0.14 1.61
CA ASP A 500 10.68 0.45 1.72
C ASP A 500 10.63 1.89 1.20
N LEU A 501 11.08 2.05 -0.06
CA LEU A 501 11.01 3.30 -0.81
C LEU A 501 10.10 3.08 -2.03
N PRO A 502 9.10 3.95 -2.26
CA PRO A 502 8.51 4.02 -3.59
C PRO A 502 9.59 4.41 -4.60
N PHE A 503 9.46 3.96 -5.85
CA PHE A 503 10.46 4.28 -6.86
C PHE A 503 9.88 4.87 -8.16
N ILE A 504 10.72 5.69 -8.81
CA ILE A 504 10.45 6.32 -10.10
C ILE A 504 11.50 5.94 -11.13
N THR A 505 11.05 5.78 -12.37
CA THR A 505 11.94 5.65 -13.51
C THR A 505 11.39 6.36 -14.75
N GLU A 506 12.27 6.67 -15.70
CA GLU A 506 11.92 7.35 -16.95
C GLU A 506 11.42 6.35 -18.00
N VAL A 507 10.39 6.75 -18.74
CA VAL A 507 9.91 6.05 -19.93
C VAL A 507 10.25 6.87 -21.18
N HIS A 508 10.76 6.20 -22.20
CA HIS A 508 11.22 6.86 -23.42
C HIS A 508 10.27 6.65 -24.60
N HIS A 509 9.58 5.52 -24.64
CA HIS A 509 8.70 5.12 -25.73
C HIS A 509 7.33 4.64 -25.23
N PRO A 510 6.24 4.87 -25.98
CA PRO A 510 4.89 4.44 -25.59
C PRO A 510 4.80 2.94 -25.24
N GLU A 511 5.53 2.10 -25.97
CA GLU A 511 5.55 0.65 -25.77
C GLU A 511 6.05 0.22 -24.39
N GLN A 512 6.89 1.05 -23.73
CA GLN A 512 7.44 0.79 -22.40
C GLN A 512 6.46 1.13 -21.27
N VAL A 513 5.46 1.98 -21.54
CA VAL A 513 4.62 2.61 -20.52
C VAL A 513 3.84 1.57 -19.73
N THR A 514 3.15 0.65 -20.40
CA THR A 514 2.28 -0.32 -19.72
C THR A 514 3.07 -1.23 -18.77
N GLU A 515 4.19 -1.77 -19.22
CA GLU A 515 4.99 -2.68 -18.39
C GLU A 515 5.70 -1.94 -17.25
N THR A 516 6.23 -0.75 -17.52
CA THR A 516 6.86 0.07 -16.48
C THR A 516 5.82 0.50 -15.42
N ALA A 517 4.61 0.88 -15.82
CA ALA A 517 3.53 1.29 -14.92
C ALA A 517 3.03 0.16 -14.01
N ARG A 518 3.17 -1.10 -14.41
CA ARG A 518 2.84 -2.26 -13.55
C ARG A 518 3.79 -2.39 -12.38
N GLN A 519 5.05 -1.97 -12.55
CA GLN A 519 6.11 -2.20 -11.57
C GLN A 519 6.51 -0.95 -10.80
N ALA A 520 6.60 0.21 -11.46
CA ALA A 520 7.03 1.47 -10.88
C ALA A 520 5.89 2.20 -10.15
N ASP A 521 6.24 2.92 -9.09
CA ASP A 521 5.27 3.70 -8.32
C ASP A 521 4.97 5.05 -8.98
N LEU A 522 5.93 5.61 -9.71
CA LEU A 522 5.77 6.79 -10.56
C LEU A 522 6.46 6.58 -11.92
N LEU A 523 5.98 7.32 -12.92
CA LEU A 523 6.65 7.45 -14.22
C LEU A 523 7.25 8.85 -14.37
N GLN A 524 8.43 8.93 -14.99
CA GLN A 524 9.03 10.20 -15.39
C GLN A 524 9.00 10.36 -16.90
N ILE A 525 8.60 11.54 -17.36
CA ILE A 525 8.82 12.01 -18.73
C ILE A 525 9.99 12.98 -18.70
N GLY A 526 11.11 12.59 -19.30
CA GLY A 526 12.29 13.44 -19.40
C GLY A 526 12.08 14.65 -20.30
N ALA A 527 12.90 15.68 -20.10
CA ALA A 527 12.78 16.98 -20.79
C ALA A 527 12.78 16.88 -22.34
N ARG A 528 13.47 15.88 -22.91
CA ARG A 528 13.52 15.64 -24.36
C ARG A 528 12.18 15.13 -24.91
N ASN A 529 11.39 14.47 -24.07
CA ASN A 529 10.12 13.86 -24.43
C ASN A 529 8.90 14.68 -23.98
N MET A 530 9.10 15.87 -23.38
CA MET A 530 7.99 16.73 -22.95
C MET A 530 7.03 17.11 -24.09
N GLN A 531 7.49 17.12 -25.34
CA GLN A 531 6.65 17.40 -26.52
C GLN A 531 6.26 16.14 -27.31
N ASN A 532 6.58 14.95 -26.81
CA ASN A 532 6.19 13.69 -27.44
C ASN A 532 4.74 13.36 -27.11
N ILE A 533 3.80 13.89 -27.90
CA ILE A 533 2.35 13.80 -27.65
C ILE A 533 1.87 12.34 -27.53
N GLU A 534 2.39 11.42 -28.34
CA GLU A 534 2.02 10.00 -28.28
C GLU A 534 2.42 9.39 -26.93
N LEU A 535 3.64 9.67 -26.46
CA LEU A 535 4.09 9.22 -25.15
C LEU A 535 3.28 9.85 -24.01
N LEU A 536 3.00 11.16 -24.08
CA LEU A 536 2.18 11.86 -23.08
C LEU A 536 0.77 11.29 -22.99
N GLN A 537 0.15 10.97 -24.14
CA GLN A 537 -1.15 10.33 -24.18
C GLN A 537 -1.11 8.94 -23.55
N GLU A 538 -0.07 8.15 -23.88
CA GLU A 538 0.03 6.79 -23.36
C GLU A 538 0.27 6.77 -21.85
N VAL A 539 1.15 7.62 -21.30
CA VAL A 539 1.28 7.74 -19.84
C VAL A 539 0.01 8.26 -19.18
N GLY A 540 -0.72 9.16 -19.84
CA GLY A 540 -1.99 9.71 -19.36
C GLY A 540 -3.13 8.69 -19.27
N ARG A 541 -3.01 7.53 -19.93
CA ARG A 541 -3.97 6.40 -19.82
C ARG A 541 -3.66 5.48 -18.64
N THR A 542 -2.52 5.65 -17.99
CA THR A 542 -2.17 4.89 -16.78
C THR A 542 -2.76 5.56 -15.53
N HIS A 543 -2.83 4.81 -14.42
CA HIS A 543 -3.22 5.33 -13.10
C HIS A 543 -2.00 5.70 -12.23
N ARG A 544 -0.78 5.70 -12.81
CA ARG A 544 0.44 6.01 -12.08
C ARG A 544 0.70 7.52 -12.09
N PRO A 545 1.13 8.12 -10.97
CA PRO A 545 1.62 9.49 -10.96
C PRO A 545 2.74 9.74 -11.98
N ILE A 546 2.74 10.91 -12.60
CA ILE A 546 3.69 11.28 -13.65
C ILE A 546 4.47 12.53 -13.25
N ILE A 547 5.80 12.44 -13.27
CA ILE A 547 6.69 13.61 -13.22
C ILE A 547 7.00 14.06 -14.64
N LEU A 548 6.55 15.26 -15.00
CA LEU A 548 6.80 15.88 -16.31
C LEU A 548 7.92 16.92 -16.19
N LYS A 549 9.09 16.60 -16.75
CA LYS A 549 10.23 17.53 -16.78
C LYS A 549 10.07 18.57 -17.88
N ARG A 550 10.29 19.85 -17.53
CA ARG A 550 10.26 20.96 -18.49
C ARG A 550 11.30 20.77 -19.59
N GLY A 551 10.87 20.92 -20.84
CA GLY A 551 11.72 20.91 -22.01
C GLY A 551 12.67 22.12 -22.00
N LEU A 552 13.90 21.91 -22.48
CA LEU A 552 14.99 22.91 -22.43
C LEU A 552 14.66 24.23 -23.14
N MET A 553 13.74 24.21 -24.11
CA MET A 553 13.33 25.39 -24.89
C MET A 553 11.89 25.81 -24.59
N ALA A 554 11.23 25.16 -23.64
CA ALA A 554 9.80 25.33 -23.42
C ALA A 554 9.51 26.52 -22.51
N SER A 555 8.50 27.30 -22.86
CA SER A 555 7.82 28.23 -21.96
C SER A 555 7.02 27.49 -20.87
N LEU A 556 6.57 28.22 -19.85
CA LEU A 556 5.68 27.65 -18.82
C LEU A 556 4.33 27.25 -19.42
N ASP A 557 3.81 28.01 -20.39
CA ASP A 557 2.55 27.69 -21.08
C ASP A 557 2.66 26.38 -21.87
N GLU A 558 3.79 26.13 -22.54
CA GLU A 558 4.01 24.86 -23.25
C GLU A 558 4.16 23.67 -22.29
N LEU A 559 4.79 23.87 -21.12
CA LEU A 559 4.83 22.86 -20.07
C LEU A 559 3.42 22.53 -19.56
N LEU A 560 2.60 23.55 -19.31
CA LEU A 560 1.21 23.38 -18.87
C LEU A 560 0.33 22.72 -19.95
N GLN A 561 0.54 23.05 -21.23
CA GLN A 561 -0.14 22.36 -22.35
C GLN A 561 0.25 20.89 -22.44
N ALA A 562 1.53 20.54 -22.20
CA ALA A 562 1.96 19.15 -22.14
C ALA A 562 1.31 18.39 -20.96
N ALA A 563 1.18 19.03 -19.79
CA ALA A 563 0.45 18.47 -18.66
C ALA A 563 -1.05 18.30 -18.96
N GLU A 564 -1.67 19.24 -19.69
CA GLU A 564 -3.07 19.16 -20.13
C GLU A 564 -3.30 17.94 -21.04
N VAL A 565 -2.36 17.61 -21.93
CA VAL A 565 -2.44 16.41 -22.78
C VAL A 565 -2.51 15.13 -21.95
N ILE A 566 -1.71 15.03 -20.89
CA ILE A 566 -1.74 13.90 -19.95
C ILE A 566 -3.11 13.85 -19.25
N MET A 567 -3.54 14.97 -18.65
CA MET A 567 -4.78 15.03 -17.86
C MET A 567 -6.04 14.78 -18.70
N ALA A 568 -6.02 15.15 -19.98
CA ALA A 568 -7.12 14.91 -20.90
C ALA A 568 -7.36 13.41 -21.18
N GLN A 569 -6.38 12.54 -20.92
CA GLN A 569 -6.57 11.08 -21.02
C GLN A 569 -7.18 10.44 -19.76
N GLY A 570 -7.35 11.22 -18.68
CA GLY A 570 -7.98 10.78 -17.43
C GLY A 570 -7.05 10.79 -16.22
N ASN A 571 -5.72 10.80 -16.41
CA ASN A 571 -4.76 10.83 -15.31
C ASN A 571 -4.49 12.25 -14.80
N ARG A 572 -5.04 12.59 -13.64
CA ARG A 572 -4.88 13.90 -12.99
C ARG A 572 -3.69 14.00 -12.05
N GLN A 573 -2.87 12.96 -11.94
CA GLN A 573 -1.75 12.88 -11.00
C GLN A 573 -0.44 13.34 -11.66
N VAL A 574 -0.38 14.61 -12.05
CA VAL A 574 0.79 15.20 -12.73
C VAL A 574 1.59 16.10 -11.78
N ILE A 575 2.91 15.93 -11.77
CA ILE A 575 3.89 16.72 -11.02
C ILE A 575 4.78 17.42 -12.03
N LEU A 576 4.90 18.74 -11.94
CA LEU A 576 5.75 19.53 -12.83
C LEU A 576 7.17 19.57 -12.27
N CYS A 577 8.17 19.38 -13.12
CA CYS A 577 9.58 19.45 -12.71
C CYS A 577 10.34 20.50 -13.52
N GLU A 578 10.70 21.59 -12.86
CA GLU A 578 11.62 22.60 -13.41
C GLU A 578 13.05 22.05 -13.35
N ARG A 579 13.77 22.10 -14.47
CA ARG A 579 15.10 21.48 -14.58
C ARG A 579 16.14 22.35 -15.27
N GLY A 580 15.79 23.58 -15.60
CA GLY A 580 16.60 24.56 -16.30
C GLY A 580 16.35 24.60 -17.80
N ILE A 581 16.42 25.82 -18.33
CA ILE A 581 16.22 26.16 -19.74
C ILE A 581 17.54 26.56 -20.40
N ARG A 582 17.59 26.45 -21.72
CA ARG A 582 18.72 26.92 -22.50
C ARG A 582 18.68 28.43 -22.62
N THR A 583 19.80 29.06 -22.29
CA THR A 583 20.03 30.48 -22.46
C THR A 583 21.32 30.69 -23.25
N PHE A 584 21.81 31.93 -23.28
CA PHE A 584 23.12 32.28 -23.83
C PHE A 584 24.27 32.01 -22.84
N GLU A 585 23.97 31.66 -21.59
CA GLU A 585 24.97 31.49 -20.52
C GLU A 585 25.76 30.18 -20.68
N GLY A 586 27.08 30.25 -20.48
CA GLY A 586 28.00 29.11 -20.59
C GLY A 586 28.55 28.59 -19.26
N ALA A 587 28.35 29.31 -18.15
CA ALA A 587 28.82 28.93 -16.82
C ALA A 587 28.07 27.75 -16.18
N SER A 588 26.88 27.42 -16.71
CA SER A 588 26.02 26.31 -16.26
C SER A 588 25.57 25.48 -17.45
N ARG A 589 25.32 24.17 -17.26
CA ARG A 589 24.81 23.31 -18.32
C ARG A 589 23.47 23.83 -18.84
N GLN A 590 22.60 24.28 -17.94
CA GLN A 590 21.35 24.97 -18.22
C GLN A 590 21.08 26.03 -17.14
N THR A 591 20.41 27.12 -17.49
CA THR A 591 20.04 28.12 -16.48
C THR A 591 18.80 27.64 -15.74
N LEU A 592 18.94 27.34 -14.45
CA LEU A 592 17.82 26.95 -13.61
C LEU A 592 16.88 28.13 -13.40
N ASP A 593 15.66 28.04 -13.92
CA ASP A 593 14.65 29.10 -13.84
C ASP A 593 13.90 29.02 -12.50
N LEU A 594 14.52 29.49 -11.41
CA LEU A 594 13.87 29.51 -10.09
C LEU A 594 12.61 30.41 -10.07
N GLY A 595 12.50 31.36 -11.01
CA GLY A 595 11.30 32.19 -11.19
C GLY A 595 10.09 31.40 -11.70
N ALA A 596 10.32 30.26 -12.38
CA ALA A 596 9.27 29.35 -12.80
C ALA A 596 8.46 28.79 -11.63
N ILE A 597 9.07 28.60 -10.47
CA ILE A 597 8.43 27.97 -9.30
C ILE A 597 7.24 28.80 -8.80
N PRO A 598 7.41 30.08 -8.38
CA PRO A 598 6.28 30.91 -7.95
C PRO A 598 5.32 31.22 -9.12
N ALA A 599 5.83 31.33 -10.35
CA ALA A 599 4.98 31.54 -11.52
C ALA A 599 4.02 30.36 -11.76
N LEU A 600 4.53 29.13 -11.82
CA LEU A 600 3.72 27.91 -11.93
C LEU A 600 2.77 27.77 -10.75
N LYS A 601 3.24 28.03 -9.52
CA LYS A 601 2.37 28.04 -8.35
C LYS A 601 1.23 29.05 -8.46
N SER A 602 1.36 30.14 -9.20
CA SER A 602 0.24 31.05 -9.46
C SER A 602 -0.67 30.58 -10.60
N MET A 603 -0.11 29.91 -11.61
CA MET A 603 -0.81 29.51 -12.85
C MET A 603 -1.57 28.18 -12.72
N THR A 604 -1.06 27.23 -11.93
CA THR A 604 -1.58 25.86 -11.80
C THR A 604 -1.73 25.43 -10.34
N HIS A 605 -2.63 24.48 -10.09
CA HIS A 605 -2.79 23.77 -8.82
C HIS A 605 -1.87 22.54 -8.68
N LEU A 606 -1.12 22.18 -9.73
CA LEU A 606 -0.25 21.00 -9.74
C LEU A 606 1.01 21.21 -8.86
N PRO A 607 1.55 20.16 -8.23
CA PRO A 607 2.83 20.25 -7.52
C PRO A 607 3.98 20.62 -8.44
N VAL A 608 4.92 21.43 -7.93
CA VAL A 608 6.11 21.86 -8.66
C VAL A 608 7.35 21.43 -7.90
N ILE A 609 8.16 20.56 -8.49
CA ILE A 609 9.47 20.13 -7.98
C ILE A 609 10.60 20.64 -8.87
N VAL A 610 11.85 20.46 -8.43
CA VAL A 610 13.02 20.96 -9.15
C VAL A 610 14.09 19.89 -9.31
N ASP A 611 14.70 19.79 -10.48
CA ASP A 611 15.90 18.98 -10.74
C ASP A 611 17.10 19.91 -10.97
N PRO A 612 17.83 20.27 -9.90
CA PRO A 612 19.01 21.12 -10.02
C PRO A 612 20.24 20.34 -10.51
N THR A 613 20.30 19.02 -10.29
CA THR A 613 21.43 18.15 -10.70
C THR A 613 21.74 18.29 -12.18
N HIS A 614 20.71 18.31 -13.03
CA HIS A 614 20.92 18.39 -14.47
C HIS A 614 21.04 19.83 -15.02
N ALA A 615 20.98 20.85 -14.16
CA ALA A 615 21.18 22.26 -14.53
C ALA A 615 22.63 22.73 -14.33
N ILE A 616 23.34 22.15 -13.36
CA ILE A 616 24.68 22.60 -12.95
C ILE A 616 25.80 22.07 -13.86
N SER A 617 26.95 22.75 -13.82
CA SER A 617 28.21 22.29 -14.41
C SER A 617 29.27 21.89 -13.38
N HIS A 618 29.09 22.29 -12.11
CA HIS A 618 30.01 21.99 -11.03
C HIS A 618 29.23 21.62 -9.76
N ILE A 619 29.66 20.57 -9.07
CA ILE A 619 28.94 20.02 -7.91
C ILE A 619 28.72 21.04 -6.78
N ASN A 620 29.63 22.00 -6.60
CA ASN A 620 29.52 23.06 -5.60
C ASN A 620 28.37 24.06 -5.86
N GLN A 621 27.78 24.06 -7.05
CA GLN A 621 26.60 24.86 -7.40
C GLN A 621 25.29 24.21 -6.89
N LEU A 622 25.31 22.91 -6.57
CA LEU A 622 24.10 22.14 -6.30
C LEU A 622 23.38 22.58 -5.02
N ALA A 623 24.09 22.62 -3.90
CA ALA A 623 23.51 22.92 -2.58
C ALA A 623 22.82 24.31 -2.54
N PRO A 624 23.44 25.41 -3.03
CA PRO A 624 22.76 26.71 -3.08
C PRO A 624 21.46 26.69 -3.90
N LEU A 625 21.43 26.00 -5.04
CA LEU A 625 20.25 25.92 -5.89
C LEU A 625 19.13 25.07 -5.26
N VAL A 626 19.50 24.00 -4.56
CA VAL A 626 18.58 23.18 -3.76
C VAL A 626 17.89 24.01 -2.68
N TYR A 627 18.66 24.79 -1.92
CA TYR A 627 18.09 25.67 -0.88
C TYR A 627 17.24 26.78 -1.48
N ALA A 628 17.66 27.35 -2.61
CA ALA A 628 16.90 28.38 -3.31
C ALA A 628 15.58 27.83 -3.87
N ALA A 629 15.55 26.58 -4.36
CA ALA A 629 14.33 25.92 -4.81
C ALA A 629 13.31 25.76 -3.66
N LYS A 630 13.78 25.31 -2.48
CA LYS A 630 12.93 25.24 -1.28
C LYS A 630 12.39 26.62 -0.89
N ALA A 631 13.27 27.63 -0.83
CA ALA A 631 12.89 28.99 -0.46
C ALA A 631 11.93 29.65 -1.47
N ALA A 632 12.06 29.33 -2.76
CA ALA A 632 11.13 29.76 -3.82
C ALA A 632 9.78 29.04 -3.74
N GLY A 633 9.65 28.05 -2.86
CA GLY A 633 8.42 27.32 -2.59
C GLY A 633 8.23 26.08 -3.43
N ALA A 634 9.28 25.43 -3.95
CA ALA A 634 9.09 24.12 -4.59
C ALA A 634 8.54 23.09 -3.58
N ASN A 635 7.76 22.12 -4.06
CA ASN A 635 7.26 21.00 -3.25
C ASN A 635 8.31 19.88 -3.08
N GLY A 636 9.45 19.97 -3.77
CA GLY A 636 10.51 18.98 -3.66
C GLY A 636 11.63 19.13 -4.67
N ILE A 637 12.58 18.20 -4.61
CA ILE A 637 13.75 18.14 -5.48
C ILE A 637 14.07 16.71 -5.95
N ILE A 638 14.76 16.62 -7.09
CA ILE A 638 15.37 15.39 -7.60
C ILE A 638 16.90 15.56 -7.56
N LEU A 639 17.60 14.65 -6.90
CA LEU A 639 19.06 14.63 -6.82
C LEU A 639 19.65 13.30 -7.27
N ASP A 640 20.74 13.36 -8.02
CA ASP A 640 21.51 12.17 -8.36
C ASP A 640 22.63 11.95 -7.35
N ILE A 641 22.75 10.71 -6.86
CA ILE A 641 23.78 10.27 -5.91
C ILE A 641 24.49 9.02 -6.43
N HIS A 642 25.79 8.91 -6.16
CA HIS A 642 26.61 7.76 -6.56
C HIS A 642 27.64 7.43 -5.48
N PRO A 643 27.93 6.14 -5.21
CA PRO A 643 28.99 5.76 -4.27
C PRO A 643 30.38 6.21 -4.74
N GLN A 644 30.57 6.36 -6.06
CA GLN A 644 31.84 6.76 -6.67
C GLN A 644 31.59 7.77 -7.81
N PRO A 645 31.31 9.05 -7.53
CA PRO A 645 30.89 10.00 -8.56
C PRO A 645 31.89 10.18 -9.72
N ALA A 646 33.19 10.08 -9.42
CA ALA A 646 34.24 10.20 -10.45
C ALA A 646 34.22 9.08 -11.51
N ALA A 647 33.60 7.94 -11.20
CA ALA A 647 33.43 6.82 -12.12
C ALA A 647 31.99 6.67 -12.63
N ALA A 648 31.08 7.56 -12.22
CA ALA A 648 29.66 7.45 -12.52
C ALA A 648 29.38 7.65 -14.02
N LEU A 649 28.59 6.75 -14.58
CA LEU A 649 27.96 6.93 -15.88
C LEU A 649 26.75 7.86 -15.67
N SER A 650 26.97 9.17 -15.77
CA SER A 650 25.90 10.16 -15.57
C SER A 650 25.90 11.23 -16.66
N ASP A 651 24.70 11.71 -16.99
CA ASP A 651 24.48 12.85 -17.88
C ASP A 651 24.74 14.20 -17.16
N GLY A 652 25.04 14.21 -15.86
CA GLY A 652 25.28 15.39 -15.04
C GLY A 652 26.20 15.15 -13.83
N GLU A 653 26.56 16.23 -13.14
CA GLU A 653 27.33 16.17 -11.89
C GLU A 653 26.53 15.42 -10.82
N THR A 654 27.14 14.46 -10.15
CA THR A 654 26.47 13.56 -9.21
C THR A 654 27.11 13.67 -7.83
N LEU A 655 26.31 13.63 -6.77
CA LEU A 655 26.81 13.73 -5.39
C LEU A 655 27.41 12.41 -4.92
N ASP A 656 28.46 12.50 -4.10
CA ASP A 656 28.81 11.39 -3.21
C ASP A 656 27.83 11.33 -2.02
N PHE A 657 27.94 10.27 -1.23
CA PHE A 657 27.03 10.02 -0.11
C PHE A 657 27.19 11.04 1.01
N ASP A 658 28.40 11.54 1.25
CA ASP A 658 28.68 12.56 2.27
C ASP A 658 28.09 13.91 1.88
N GLY A 659 28.30 14.36 0.64
CA GLY A 659 27.71 15.61 0.13
C GLY A 659 26.18 15.54 0.08
N PHE A 660 25.60 14.39 -0.25
CA PHE A 660 24.16 14.21 -0.16
C PHE A 660 23.64 14.28 1.29
N ALA A 661 24.32 13.63 2.24
CA ALA A 661 23.96 13.68 3.65
C ALA A 661 24.03 15.12 4.21
N GLU A 662 25.04 15.89 3.81
CA GLU A 662 25.19 17.30 4.18
C GLU A 662 24.03 18.16 3.67
N ILE A 663 23.69 18.06 2.38
CA ILE A 663 22.55 18.79 1.79
C ILE A 663 21.23 18.42 2.48
N MET A 664 21.00 17.13 2.73
CA MET A 664 19.79 16.65 3.40
C MET A 664 19.71 17.10 4.87
N SER A 665 20.85 17.27 5.53
CA SER A 665 20.92 17.84 6.88
C SER A 665 20.54 19.32 6.87
N GLU A 666 21.14 20.12 5.98
CA GLU A 666 20.83 21.56 5.85
C GLU A 666 19.39 21.82 5.42
N LEU A 667 18.85 21.02 4.51
CA LEU A 667 17.46 21.12 4.06
C LEU A 667 16.42 20.92 5.17
N ARG A 668 16.78 20.19 6.24
CA ARG A 668 15.89 20.01 7.40
C ARG A 668 15.97 21.17 8.39
N GLN A 669 17.07 21.92 8.38
CA GLN A 669 17.29 23.07 9.26
C GLN A 669 16.70 24.36 8.70
N ARG A 670 16.74 24.52 7.39
CA ARG A 670 16.11 25.61 6.63
C ARG A 670 14.64 25.30 6.39
#